data_AF-A0A8C5PFI7-F1
#
_entry.id   AF-A0A8C5PFI7-F1
#
_cell.length_a   1.000
_cell.length_b   1.000
_cell.length_c   1.000
_cell.angle_alpha   90.00
_cell.angle_beta   90.00
_cell.angle_gamma   90.00
#
_symmetry.space_group_name_H-M   'P 1'
#
loop_
_entity.id
_entity.type
_entity.pdbx_description
1 polymer ?
#
loop_
_entity_poly.entity_id
_entity_poly.type
_entity_poly.pdbx_seq_one_letter_code
_entity_poly.pdbx_strand_id
1 'polypeptide(L)'
;MMAAEKVDLVAVTETWFSEKNNWDITIPGYSLYRKDREGRKGGGVALYVKNNIKTNQIKVSEVNIESVWVTLTFGNHTVARVGVIYRPPGQVEELDNLLVEEIAKMAMKGEVIIMGDFNLPDVNWKTKTAGCTRSTNILNSLLGLSLTQVVEEPTHKEAILDLILTNGGLVSDVVVGENLGSSDHQSVWFNIRTGMEPHHTKTKVLDFKKTDFSKMRFCVKESLSDWRNLKGVQEKWDYLKEALLKATGNCIWLVSKNKKGKKPLWYSAEVAKIVKNKKIAFNNYKKTQREEDRQTYKIRQKEAKQFIRASKAHAEEKIAQSVKKGDKTFFRYINEKRKVKQGLVRLKTKEGRYVEEDKSLADCLNKYFCSVFAEEKEGKGPQLGENTKETFTYEFTEEEVLKQLSKVKTNKSMGPDGIHPKLLKELSDVIAKPLTDLFNQSLLTGVVPEDWKLANVVPIYKKGSREESGNYRPVSLTSVVGKLMETMLKERIVEHLKTHRLQDQKQHGFTSGRSCQTNLIDFFDWVTKIIDTGGAVDIAYLDFSKAFDTVPHRRLINKLQSLSLDSNIVEWIRQWLSDRQQRVVVNGVYSAQGLVTSGVPQGSVLGPILFNIFISDIAEGINGKVCLFADDTKICNRVDVPGGISQMTNDLGKLKKWSELWQLSFNVDKCKIMHLGRKNPRAEYRIFDTVLTSTSEERD
;
A
#
# COMPACT_ATOMS: atom_id res chain seq x y z
N MET A 1 -7.20 17.01 18.92
CA MET A 1 -7.26 18.12 17.95
C MET A 1 -7.66 17.63 16.58
N MET A 2 -6.77 17.06 15.75
CA MET A 2 -7.08 16.72 14.34
C MET A 2 -8.20 15.68 14.13
N ALA A 3 -8.45 14.79 15.10
CA ALA A 3 -9.57 13.85 15.06
C ALA A 3 -10.93 14.50 15.41
N ALA A 4 -10.90 15.66 16.06
CA ALA A 4 -12.06 16.37 16.59
C ALA A 4 -12.40 17.60 15.74
N GLU A 5 -11.37 18.30 15.27
CA GLU A 5 -11.46 19.56 14.52
C GLU A 5 -10.93 19.26 13.12
N LYS A 6 -11.74 19.51 12.08
CA LYS A 6 -11.45 19.15 10.68
C LYS A 6 -10.39 20.09 10.10
N VAL A 7 -9.16 19.98 10.57
CA VAL A 7 -8.05 20.82 10.10
C VAL A 7 -7.57 20.34 8.73
N ASP A 8 -7.08 21.25 7.89
CA ASP A 8 -6.54 20.94 6.56
C ASP A 8 -5.01 21.03 6.52
N LEU A 9 -4.41 21.97 7.26
CA LEU A 9 -2.98 22.15 7.43
C LEU A 9 -2.61 22.24 8.92
N VAL A 10 -1.54 21.57 9.35
CA VAL A 10 -0.98 21.70 10.70
C VAL A 10 0.51 21.93 10.62
N ALA A 11 0.95 23.10 11.10
CA ALA A 11 2.36 23.38 11.35
C ALA A 11 2.72 23.03 12.80
N VAL A 12 3.89 22.45 12.98
CA VAL A 12 4.47 22.13 14.30
C VAL A 12 5.93 22.54 14.29
N THR A 13 6.31 23.41 15.21
CA THR A 13 7.68 23.79 15.51
C THR A 13 8.17 23.00 16.73
N GLU A 14 9.50 22.91 16.89
CA GLU A 14 10.13 22.09 17.93
C GLU A 14 9.64 20.63 17.95
N THR A 15 9.69 19.98 16.78
CA THR A 15 9.18 18.60 16.65
C THR A 15 9.98 17.56 17.42
N TRP A 16 11.29 17.81 17.60
CA TRP A 16 12.26 16.91 18.21
C TRP A 16 12.29 15.52 17.54
N PHE A 17 11.92 15.49 16.26
CA PHE A 17 11.92 14.29 15.45
C PHE A 17 13.36 13.86 15.13
N SER A 18 13.54 12.56 14.96
CA SER A 18 14.80 11.95 14.51
C SER A 18 14.50 10.66 13.76
N GLU A 19 15.45 10.18 12.95
CA GLU A 19 15.30 8.91 12.22
C GLU A 19 14.94 7.73 13.14
N LYS A 20 15.41 7.75 14.40
CA LYS A 20 15.17 6.71 15.40
C LYS A 20 13.71 6.64 15.89
N ASN A 21 12.96 7.74 15.77
CA ASN A 21 11.59 7.87 16.32
C ASN A 21 10.49 8.00 15.25
N ASN A 22 10.76 7.60 14.01
CA ASN A 22 9.84 7.78 12.87
C ASN A 22 8.52 6.97 12.92
N TRP A 23 8.30 6.14 13.94
CA TRP A 23 7.19 5.18 13.99
C TRP A 23 5.87 5.73 14.56
N ASP A 24 5.84 6.93 15.18
CA ASP A 24 4.59 7.49 15.76
C ASP A 24 4.23 8.91 15.28
N ILE A 25 5.00 9.47 14.36
CA ILE A 25 4.81 10.85 13.88
C ILE A 25 3.76 10.96 12.77
N THR A 26 3.30 9.84 12.21
CA THR A 26 2.42 9.86 11.03
C THR A 26 0.96 10.04 11.41
N ILE A 27 0.25 10.86 10.63
CA ILE A 27 -1.18 11.13 10.86
C ILE A 27 -2.00 10.62 9.67
N PRO A 28 -2.90 9.64 9.87
CA PRO A 28 -3.71 9.10 8.79
C PRO A 28 -4.51 10.19 8.06
N GLY A 29 -4.35 10.26 6.74
CA GLY A 29 -5.03 11.25 5.89
C GLY A 29 -4.25 12.53 5.63
N TYR A 30 -3.02 12.63 6.15
CA TYR A 30 -2.12 13.76 5.92
C TYR A 30 -0.79 13.30 5.33
N SER A 31 -0.21 14.17 4.51
CA SER A 31 1.16 14.12 4.00
C SER A 31 2.02 14.95 4.94
N LEU A 32 3.16 14.39 5.34
CA LEU A 32 4.10 15.01 6.27
C LEU A 32 5.32 15.52 5.49
N TYR A 33 5.58 16.82 5.62
CA TYR A 33 6.81 17.50 5.20
C TYR A 33 7.53 17.96 6.46
N ARG A 34 8.83 17.70 6.59
CA ARG A 34 9.57 18.03 7.82
C ARG A 34 11.03 18.34 7.55
N LYS A 35 11.66 19.03 8.49
CA LYS A 35 13.12 19.19 8.59
C LYS A 35 13.50 18.95 10.04
N ASP A 36 14.34 17.94 10.26
CA ASP A 36 14.77 17.52 11.59
C ASP A 36 16.08 18.24 11.94
N ARG A 37 16.30 18.56 13.22
CA ARG A 37 17.58 19.12 13.67
C ARG A 37 18.58 17.98 13.91
N GLU A 38 19.79 18.13 13.37
CA GLU A 38 20.90 17.19 13.58
C GLU A 38 21.85 17.68 14.69
N GLY A 39 22.42 16.76 15.46
CA GLY A 39 23.53 17.03 16.38
C GLY A 39 23.20 17.73 17.72
N ARG A 40 22.00 18.30 17.92
CA ARG A 40 21.55 18.87 19.21
C ARG A 40 20.12 18.47 19.57
N LYS A 41 19.83 18.45 20.87
CA LYS A 41 18.48 18.21 21.41
C LYS A 41 17.65 19.49 21.33
N GLY A 42 16.38 19.37 20.92
CA GLY A 42 15.45 20.49 20.74
C GLY A 42 15.49 21.07 19.32
N GLY A 43 14.36 21.48 18.76
CA GLY A 43 14.24 21.99 17.38
C GLY A 43 13.52 21.04 16.40
N GLY A 44 13.53 21.41 15.12
CA GLY A 44 12.88 20.76 14.00
C GLY A 44 11.50 21.34 13.68
N VAL A 45 11.09 21.22 12.42
CA VAL A 45 9.79 21.69 11.91
C VAL A 45 9.05 20.60 11.15
N ALA A 46 7.72 20.62 11.23
CA ALA A 46 6.86 19.74 10.46
C ALA A 46 5.60 20.47 9.97
N LEU A 47 5.20 20.14 8.75
CA LEU A 47 3.95 20.55 8.12
C LEU A 47 3.17 19.31 7.71
N TYR A 48 1.98 19.13 8.29
CA TYR A 48 1.01 18.13 7.87
C TYR A 48 0.00 18.77 6.94
N VAL A 49 -0.15 18.25 5.73
CA VAL A 49 -1.16 18.71 4.76
C VAL A 49 -2.09 17.57 4.42
N LYS A 50 -3.39 17.81 4.48
CA LYS A 50 -4.39 16.78 4.17
C LYS A 50 -4.23 16.28 2.74
N ASN A 51 -4.32 14.96 2.55
CA ASN A 51 -3.98 14.27 1.29
C ASN A 51 -4.84 14.67 0.07
N ASN A 52 -5.96 15.38 0.27
CA ASN A 52 -6.80 15.89 -0.82
C ASN A 52 -6.38 17.28 -1.32
N ILE A 53 -5.33 17.87 -0.74
CA ILE A 53 -4.76 19.14 -1.17
C ILE A 53 -3.46 18.83 -1.92
N LYS A 54 -3.39 19.23 -3.19
CA LYS A 54 -2.23 18.97 -4.03
C LYS A 54 -1.08 19.88 -3.60
N THR A 55 0.06 19.26 -3.31
CA THR A 55 1.23 19.90 -2.70
C THR A 55 2.51 19.46 -3.37
N ASN A 56 3.37 20.43 -3.70
CA ASN A 56 4.74 20.17 -4.16
C ASN A 56 5.73 20.77 -3.17
N GLN A 57 6.67 19.96 -2.69
CA GLN A 57 7.70 20.43 -1.77
C GLN A 57 8.74 21.25 -2.52
N ILE A 58 9.04 22.44 -2.01
CA ILE A 58 10.09 23.29 -2.55
C ILE A 58 11.39 22.89 -1.87
N LYS A 59 12.38 22.43 -2.66
CA LYS A 59 13.73 22.21 -2.14
C LYS A 59 14.38 23.56 -1.89
N VAL A 60 14.69 23.82 -0.63
CA VAL A 60 15.54 24.92 -0.17
C VAL A 60 16.96 24.40 0.03
N SER A 61 17.93 25.31 0.02
CA SER A 61 19.34 25.01 0.21
C SER A 61 19.61 24.22 1.49
N GLU A 62 20.61 23.34 1.49
CA GLU A 62 20.98 22.44 2.61
C GLU A 62 21.54 23.16 3.86
N VAL A 63 21.31 24.46 3.97
CA VAL A 63 21.75 25.27 5.10
C VAL A 63 20.97 24.89 6.36
N ASN A 64 21.58 25.08 7.52
CA ASN A 64 21.06 24.75 8.85
C ASN A 64 19.89 25.65 9.33
N ILE A 65 19.03 26.10 8.41
CA ILE A 65 17.79 26.83 8.69
C ILE A 65 16.67 25.81 8.90
N GLU A 66 15.95 25.89 10.00
CA GLU A 66 14.83 25.00 10.27
C GLU A 66 13.55 25.49 9.60
N SER A 67 13.47 25.24 8.30
CA SER A 67 12.35 25.61 7.45
C SER A 67 11.86 24.44 6.58
N VAL A 68 10.57 24.45 6.27
CA VAL A 68 9.92 23.56 5.30
C VAL A 68 8.97 24.37 4.44
N TRP A 69 9.06 24.18 3.12
CA TRP A 69 8.25 24.91 2.15
C TRP A 69 7.49 23.98 1.22
N VAL A 70 6.21 24.30 0.99
CA VAL A 70 5.36 23.62 0.02
C VAL A 70 4.56 24.64 -0.80
N THR A 71 4.27 24.32 -2.05
CA THR A 71 3.26 25.04 -2.85
C THR A 71 1.91 24.37 -2.68
N LEU A 72 0.88 25.13 -2.32
CA LEU A 72 -0.51 24.71 -2.37
C LEU A 72 -1.07 24.96 -3.78
N THR A 73 -1.61 23.91 -4.40
CA THR A 73 -2.21 23.99 -5.74
C THR A 73 -3.67 23.54 -5.67
N PHE A 74 -4.55 24.31 -6.31
CA PHE A 74 -5.97 23.98 -6.48
C PHE A 74 -6.29 24.00 -7.97
N GLY A 75 -6.70 22.84 -8.52
CA GLY A 75 -6.79 22.67 -9.97
C GLY A 75 -5.42 22.82 -10.63
N ASN A 76 -5.32 23.74 -11.60
CA ASN A 76 -4.08 24.06 -12.32
C ASN A 76 -3.37 25.33 -11.80
N HIS A 77 -3.90 25.97 -10.76
CA HIS A 77 -3.37 27.23 -10.25
C HIS A 77 -2.63 27.02 -8.92
N THR A 78 -1.41 27.56 -8.83
CA THR A 78 -0.71 27.70 -7.54
C THR A 78 -1.38 28.80 -6.76
N VAL A 79 -1.94 28.46 -5.60
CA VAL A 79 -2.69 29.39 -4.76
C VAL A 79 -1.77 30.10 -3.77
N ALA A 80 -0.89 29.38 -3.09
CA ALA A 80 0.04 30.00 -2.14
C ALA A 80 1.27 29.13 -1.90
N ARG A 81 2.37 29.77 -1.52
CA ARG A 81 3.51 29.09 -0.89
C ARG A 81 3.32 29.08 0.61
N VAL A 82 3.45 27.92 1.23
CA VAL A 82 3.34 27.76 2.69
C VAL A 82 4.70 27.37 3.25
N GLY A 83 5.20 28.20 4.15
CA GLY A 83 6.45 27.99 4.88
C GLY A 83 6.20 27.75 6.36
N VAL A 84 6.85 26.73 6.93
CA VAL A 84 6.94 26.55 8.39
C VAL A 84 8.37 26.81 8.81
N ILE A 85 8.56 27.73 9.76
CA ILE A 85 9.87 28.19 10.21
C ILE A 85 9.99 28.06 11.72
N TYR A 86 11.13 27.56 12.18
CA TYR A 86 11.54 27.67 13.57
C TYR A 86 12.88 28.38 13.66
N ARG A 87 12.91 29.53 14.32
CA ARG A 87 14.14 30.24 14.66
C ARG A 87 14.46 29.97 16.13
N PRO A 88 15.52 29.21 16.46
CA PRO A 88 15.89 28.97 17.85
C PRO A 88 16.29 30.24 18.61
N PRO A 89 16.11 30.24 19.94
CA PRO A 89 16.68 31.27 20.79
C PRO A 89 18.21 31.24 20.66
N GLY A 90 18.82 32.40 20.41
CA GLY A 90 20.27 32.50 20.27
C GLY A 90 20.83 31.98 18.94
N GLN A 91 20.04 31.91 17.87
CA GLN A 91 20.55 31.80 16.49
C GLN A 91 21.69 32.81 16.26
N VAL A 92 22.57 32.64 15.26
CA VAL A 92 23.61 33.65 14.89
C VAL A 92 23.16 34.54 13.73
N GLU A 93 23.75 35.73 13.58
CA GLU A 93 23.28 36.75 12.64
C GLU A 93 23.37 36.30 11.18
N GLU A 94 24.40 35.51 10.83
CA GLU A 94 24.57 34.94 9.50
C GLU A 94 23.39 34.04 9.11
N LEU A 95 22.88 33.24 10.06
CA LEU A 95 21.71 32.39 9.85
C LEU A 95 20.41 33.20 9.76
N ASP A 96 20.31 34.34 10.47
CA ASP A 96 19.18 35.26 10.31
C ASP A 96 19.15 35.89 8.92
N ASN A 97 20.30 36.31 8.40
CA ASN A 97 20.41 36.87 7.05
C ASN A 97 20.00 35.85 5.99
N LEU A 98 20.48 34.61 6.11
CA LEU A 98 20.10 33.53 5.19
C LEU A 98 18.61 33.15 5.29
N LEU A 99 18.05 33.20 6.51
CA LEU A 99 16.61 33.01 6.72
C LEU A 99 15.79 34.10 6.01
N VAL A 100 16.19 35.37 6.14
CA VAL A 100 15.55 36.50 5.47
C VAL A 100 15.67 36.38 3.95
N GLU A 101 16.83 35.99 3.41
CA GLU A 101 16.99 35.73 1.99
C GLU A 101 16.07 34.61 1.47
N GLU A 102 15.93 33.55 2.25
CA GLU A 102 15.04 32.43 1.93
C GLU A 102 13.58 32.89 1.88
N ILE A 103 13.15 33.67 2.88
CA ILE A 103 11.82 34.28 2.92
C ILE A 103 11.61 35.21 1.71
N ALA A 104 12.59 36.06 1.38
CA ALA A 104 12.53 36.95 0.23
C ALA A 104 12.36 36.20 -1.08
N LYS A 105 13.13 35.12 -1.30
CA LYS A 105 13.04 34.27 -2.50
C LYS A 105 11.64 33.65 -2.67
N MET A 106 10.95 33.35 -1.57
CA MET A 106 9.59 32.79 -1.62
C MET A 106 8.54 33.88 -1.86
N ALA A 107 8.66 35.02 -1.17
CA ALA A 107 7.75 36.15 -1.29
C ALA A 107 7.78 36.80 -2.70
N MET A 108 8.97 36.88 -3.34
CA MET A 108 9.11 37.46 -4.69
C MET A 108 8.41 36.65 -5.78
N LYS A 109 8.11 35.37 -5.54
CA LYS A 109 7.53 34.47 -6.56
C LYS A 109 5.99 34.46 -6.54
N GLY A 110 5.34 35.24 -5.69
CA GLY A 110 3.87 35.33 -5.57
C GLY A 110 3.36 35.29 -4.13
N GLU A 111 2.10 34.89 -3.93
CA GLU A 111 1.49 34.85 -2.60
C GLU A 111 2.16 33.83 -1.67
N VAL A 112 2.44 34.26 -0.44
CA VAL A 112 3.12 33.46 0.59
C VAL A 112 2.41 33.55 1.93
N ILE A 113 2.38 32.43 2.65
CA ILE A 113 1.94 32.31 4.03
C ILE A 113 3.08 31.64 4.79
N ILE A 114 3.66 32.35 5.74
CA ILE A 114 4.78 31.88 6.55
C ILE A 114 4.29 31.79 7.99
N MET A 115 4.50 30.65 8.63
CA MET A 115 4.07 30.44 10.01
C MET A 115 5.12 29.73 10.84
N GLY A 116 5.08 29.93 12.14
CA GLY A 116 5.94 29.23 13.09
C GLY A 116 6.50 30.15 14.15
N ASP A 117 7.49 29.66 14.89
CA ASP A 117 8.03 30.31 16.06
C ASP A 117 9.37 30.98 15.71
N PHE A 118 9.40 32.31 15.82
CA PHE A 118 10.55 33.12 15.48
C PHE A 118 11.43 33.45 16.70
N ASN A 119 10.98 33.16 17.92
CA ASN A 119 11.68 33.50 19.16
C ASN A 119 12.24 34.94 19.17
N LEU A 120 11.38 35.92 18.89
CA LEU A 120 11.69 37.37 18.91
C LEU A 120 10.93 38.08 20.05
N PRO A 121 11.29 37.81 21.33
CA PRO A 121 10.54 38.33 22.47
C PRO A 121 10.66 39.85 22.66
N ASP A 122 11.68 40.48 22.09
CA ASP A 122 11.95 41.92 22.20
C ASP A 122 11.29 42.75 21.10
N VAL A 123 10.54 42.12 20.19
CA VAL A 123 9.79 42.79 19.12
C VAL A 123 8.36 43.09 19.58
N ASN A 124 8.00 44.36 19.52
CA ASN A 124 6.61 44.80 19.65
C ASN A 124 5.99 44.92 18.26
N TRP A 125 5.20 43.92 17.89
CA TRP A 125 4.52 43.84 16.59
C TRP A 125 3.42 44.89 16.39
N LYS A 126 2.88 45.48 17.47
CA LYS A 126 1.87 46.55 17.38
C LYS A 126 2.52 47.89 17.04
N THR A 127 3.61 48.24 17.72
CA THR A 127 4.34 49.50 17.48
C THR A 127 5.39 49.38 16.38
N LYS A 128 5.66 48.16 15.88
CA LYS A 128 6.70 47.85 14.89
C LYS A 128 8.09 48.33 15.35
N THR A 129 8.41 48.09 16.62
CA THR A 129 9.71 48.43 17.22
C THR A 129 10.35 47.19 17.83
N ALA A 130 11.68 47.17 17.92
CA ALA A 130 12.41 46.09 18.57
C ALA A 130 13.40 46.62 19.60
N GLY A 131 13.67 45.82 20.63
CA GLY A 131 14.57 46.19 21.73
C GLY A 131 16.06 46.12 21.40
N CYS A 132 16.46 45.35 20.38
CA CYS A 132 17.84 45.25 19.93
C CYS A 132 18.03 45.43 18.42
N THR A 133 19.22 45.87 18.00
CA THR A 133 19.59 46.12 16.60
C THR A 133 19.32 44.92 15.70
N ARG A 134 19.59 43.71 16.19
CA ARG A 134 19.42 42.48 15.43
C ARG A 134 17.96 42.18 15.12
N SER A 135 17.09 42.28 16.13
CA SER A 135 15.65 42.15 15.94
C SER A 135 15.08 43.28 15.08
N THR A 136 15.63 44.49 15.18
CA THR A 136 15.30 45.62 14.29
C THR A 136 15.63 45.31 12.83
N ASN A 137 16.79 44.71 12.55
CA ASN A 137 17.19 44.34 11.19
C ASN A 137 16.24 43.30 10.57
N ILE A 138 15.87 42.28 11.33
CA ILE A 138 14.89 41.27 10.89
C ILE A 138 13.53 41.94 10.65
N LEU A 139 13.05 42.74 11.60
CA LEU A 139 11.77 43.43 11.49
C LEU A 139 11.72 44.32 10.24
N ASN A 140 12.74 45.15 10.02
CA ASN A 140 12.85 46.02 8.85
C ASN A 140 12.90 45.22 7.54
N SER A 141 13.61 44.09 7.54
CA SER A 141 13.67 43.21 6.37
C SER A 141 12.31 42.59 6.04
N LEU A 142 11.59 42.11 7.05
CA LEU A 142 10.23 41.56 6.87
C LEU A 142 9.25 42.63 6.38
N LEU A 143 9.31 43.84 6.94
CA LEU A 143 8.51 44.99 6.50
C LEU A 143 8.84 45.40 5.07
N GLY A 144 10.12 45.39 4.69
CA GLY A 144 10.58 45.68 3.33
C GLY A 144 10.06 44.68 2.27
N LEU A 145 9.77 43.45 2.69
CA LEU A 145 9.16 42.43 1.82
C LEU A 145 7.64 42.55 1.68
N SER A 146 7.03 43.62 2.22
CA SER A 146 5.57 43.82 2.27
C SER A 146 4.83 42.66 2.97
N LEU A 147 5.50 41.99 3.92
CA LEU A 147 4.88 40.96 4.73
C LEU A 147 4.16 41.60 5.92
N THR A 148 2.90 41.21 6.10
CA THR A 148 2.08 41.61 7.24
C THR A 148 2.00 40.49 8.25
N GLN A 149 2.35 40.79 9.50
CA GLN A 149 2.15 39.90 10.64
C GLN A 149 0.72 40.03 11.16
N VAL A 150 -0.03 38.93 11.21
CA VAL A 150 -1.48 38.95 11.52
C VAL A 150 -1.87 38.38 12.88
N VAL A 151 -0.93 37.91 13.70
CA VAL A 151 -1.21 37.48 15.09
C VAL A 151 -1.11 38.67 16.02
N GLU A 152 -2.19 38.97 16.73
CA GLU A 152 -2.31 40.17 17.59
C GLU A 152 -2.31 39.87 19.10
N GLU A 153 -2.51 38.61 19.48
CA GLU A 153 -2.54 38.13 20.87
C GLU A 153 -1.22 37.41 21.22
N PRO A 154 -0.72 37.55 22.46
CA PRO A 154 0.44 36.79 22.93
C PRO A 154 0.26 35.28 22.76
N THR A 155 1.30 34.59 22.30
CA THR A 155 1.30 33.13 22.11
C THR A 155 2.14 32.40 23.14
N HIS A 156 3.05 33.13 23.81
CA HIS A 156 3.81 32.67 24.97
C HIS A 156 3.92 33.78 25.99
N LYS A 157 3.36 33.56 27.19
CA LYS A 157 3.30 34.58 28.26
C LYS A 157 2.72 35.90 27.73
N GLU A 158 3.53 36.96 27.67
CA GLU A 158 3.17 38.30 27.19
C GLU A 158 3.71 38.59 25.78
N ALA A 159 4.48 37.67 25.19
CA ALA A 159 5.13 37.85 23.90
C ALA A 159 4.39 37.14 22.77
N ILE A 160 4.47 37.71 21.56
CA ILE A 160 4.01 37.11 20.31
C ILE A 160 5.22 36.47 19.62
N LEU A 161 5.42 35.17 19.85
CA LEU A 161 6.55 34.41 19.31
C LEU A 161 6.15 33.61 18.06
N ASP A 162 4.92 33.11 18.05
CA ASP A 162 4.35 32.34 16.96
C ASP A 162 3.70 33.29 15.95
N LEU A 163 4.37 33.45 14.80
CA LEU A 163 4.00 34.42 13.78
C LEU A 163 3.22 33.79 12.63
N ILE A 164 2.43 34.62 11.95
CA ILE A 164 1.82 34.34 10.65
C ILE A 164 2.07 35.56 9.76
N LEU A 165 3.02 35.44 8.85
CA LEU A 165 3.39 36.47 7.88
C LEU A 165 2.76 36.17 6.52
N THR A 166 2.13 37.17 5.91
CA THR A 166 1.53 37.06 4.57
C THR A 166 1.70 38.35 3.78
N ASN A 167 1.90 38.25 2.46
CA ASN A 167 1.91 39.40 1.54
C ASN A 167 0.57 39.60 0.80
N GLY A 168 -0.41 38.73 1.05
CA GLY A 168 -1.74 38.78 0.43
C GLY A 168 -2.88 38.66 1.43
N GLY A 169 -4.11 38.89 0.96
CA GLY A 169 -5.35 38.82 1.75
C GLY A 169 -5.87 37.40 2.00
N LEU A 170 -5.00 36.39 1.87
CA LEU A 170 -5.37 34.98 1.98
C LEU A 170 -5.69 34.55 3.41
N VAL A 171 -5.14 35.20 4.44
CA VAL A 171 -5.34 34.78 5.83
C VAL A 171 -6.53 35.51 6.46
N SER A 172 -7.43 34.79 7.11
CA SER A 172 -8.52 35.38 7.92
C SER A 172 -8.82 34.61 9.19
N ASP A 173 -9.61 35.23 10.07
CA ASP A 173 -10.13 34.60 11.29
C ASP A 173 -9.03 34.04 12.20
N VAL A 174 -7.98 34.84 12.40
CA VAL A 174 -6.85 34.46 13.25
C VAL A 174 -7.30 34.46 14.71
N VAL A 175 -7.13 33.32 15.39
CA VAL A 175 -7.54 33.12 16.78
C VAL A 175 -6.43 32.40 17.54
N VAL A 176 -5.98 32.99 18.64
CA VAL A 176 -5.12 32.30 19.61
C VAL A 176 -5.99 31.46 20.56
N GLY A 177 -5.74 30.15 20.52
CA GLY A 177 -6.47 29.10 21.22
C GLY A 177 -5.72 28.59 22.45
N GLU A 178 -6.16 27.43 22.96
CA GLU A 178 -5.56 26.83 24.14
C GLU A 178 -4.20 26.17 23.86
N ASN A 179 -3.44 25.90 24.92
CA ASN A 179 -2.22 25.12 24.87
C ASN A 179 -2.47 23.71 24.30
N LEU A 180 -1.62 23.31 23.36
CA LEU A 180 -1.71 21.98 22.76
C LEU A 180 -0.95 20.95 23.61
N GLY A 181 -1.69 20.12 24.36
CA GLY A 181 -1.11 19.02 25.11
C GLY A 181 -0.31 19.50 26.34
N SER A 182 1.01 19.41 26.28
CA SER A 182 1.93 19.93 27.32
C SER A 182 2.78 21.10 26.84
N SER A 183 2.51 21.63 25.65
CA SER A 183 3.16 22.85 25.18
C SER A 183 2.81 24.01 26.12
N ASP A 184 3.81 24.83 26.42
CA ASP A 184 3.68 26.11 27.12
C ASP A 184 3.26 27.25 26.19
N HIS A 185 3.31 27.04 24.87
CA HIS A 185 2.76 27.93 23.86
C HIS A 185 1.26 27.67 23.62
N GLN A 186 0.57 28.72 23.22
CA GLN A 186 -0.82 28.69 22.78
C GLN A 186 -0.91 28.35 21.29
N SER A 187 -1.95 27.60 20.90
CA SER A 187 -2.16 27.24 19.49
C SER A 187 -2.72 28.41 18.69
N VAL A 188 -2.22 28.67 17.48
CA VAL A 188 -2.76 29.69 16.58
C VAL A 188 -3.62 29.03 15.50
N TRP A 189 -4.82 29.54 15.29
CA TRP A 189 -5.81 29.05 14.33
C TRP A 189 -6.14 30.13 13.32
N PHE A 190 -6.28 29.79 12.05
CA PHE A 190 -6.65 30.73 11.00
C PHE A 190 -7.24 30.00 9.79
N ASN A 191 -7.93 30.74 8.94
CA ASN A 191 -8.47 30.28 7.66
C ASN A 191 -7.61 30.79 6.50
N ILE A 192 -7.49 29.96 5.46
CA ILE A 192 -6.87 30.35 4.18
C ILE A 192 -7.99 30.52 3.15
N ARG A 193 -8.18 31.74 2.67
CA ARG A 193 -9.15 32.15 1.65
C ARG A 193 -8.62 31.84 0.27
N THR A 194 -8.97 30.67 -0.26
CA THR A 194 -8.49 30.23 -1.58
C THR A 194 -9.51 30.50 -2.70
N GLY A 195 -10.74 30.90 -2.38
CA GLY A 195 -11.84 31.05 -3.35
C GLY A 195 -12.28 29.73 -4.01
N MET A 196 -11.61 28.62 -3.71
CA MET A 196 -11.82 27.30 -4.30
C MET A 196 -11.94 26.26 -3.19
N GLU A 197 -12.99 25.42 -3.23
CA GLU A 197 -13.08 24.32 -2.29
C GLU A 197 -12.00 23.25 -2.59
N PRO A 198 -11.35 22.66 -1.57
CA PRO A 198 -10.45 21.52 -1.76
C PRO A 198 -11.16 20.44 -2.55
N HIS A 199 -10.51 19.85 -3.56
CA HIS A 199 -11.11 18.79 -4.37
C HIS A 199 -11.50 17.62 -3.47
N HIS A 200 -12.77 17.57 -3.07
CA HIS A 200 -13.29 16.44 -2.34
C HIS A 200 -13.53 15.37 -3.38
N THR A 201 -12.68 14.35 -3.41
CA THR A 201 -13.02 13.11 -4.11
C THR A 201 -14.23 12.51 -3.38
N LYS A 202 -15.43 12.95 -3.77
CA LYS A 202 -16.69 12.31 -3.40
C LYS A 202 -16.65 10.96 -4.08
N THR A 203 -16.15 9.95 -3.37
CA THR A 203 -16.30 8.58 -3.85
C THR A 203 -17.78 8.26 -3.81
N LYS A 204 -18.40 8.14 -4.98
CA LYS A 204 -19.73 7.54 -5.10
C LYS A 204 -19.58 6.07 -4.74
N VAL A 205 -20.35 5.63 -3.75
CA VAL A 205 -20.36 4.23 -3.30
C VAL A 205 -21.79 3.71 -3.41
N LEU A 206 -21.95 2.47 -3.82
CA LEU A 206 -23.23 1.77 -3.83
C LEU A 206 -23.77 1.65 -2.39
N ASP A 207 -24.98 2.16 -2.14
CA ASP A 207 -25.62 2.04 -0.82
C ASP A 207 -26.44 0.76 -0.69
N PHE A 208 -25.79 -0.32 -0.28
CA PHE A 208 -26.46 -1.60 -0.02
C PHE A 208 -27.33 -1.63 1.24
N LYS A 209 -27.41 -0.56 2.04
CA LYS A 209 -28.20 -0.57 3.29
C LYS A 209 -29.69 -0.38 3.07
N LYS A 210 -30.06 0.36 2.02
CA LYS A 210 -31.45 0.69 1.68
C LYS A 210 -31.94 -0.06 0.43
N THR A 211 -31.17 -1.02 -0.05
CA THR A 211 -31.50 -1.79 -1.25
C THR A 211 -32.58 -2.82 -0.93
N ASP A 212 -33.64 -2.82 -1.73
CA ASP A 212 -34.62 -3.90 -1.76
C ASP A 212 -34.09 -5.04 -2.63
N PHE A 213 -33.50 -6.05 -1.99
CA PHE A 213 -32.97 -7.22 -2.69
C PHE A 213 -34.07 -8.14 -3.23
N SER A 214 -35.29 -8.10 -2.69
CA SER A 214 -36.41 -8.90 -3.18
C SER A 214 -36.87 -8.39 -4.54
N LYS A 215 -37.04 -7.06 -4.67
CA LYS A 215 -37.31 -6.42 -5.97
C LYS A 215 -36.17 -6.68 -6.96
N MET A 216 -34.91 -6.60 -6.50
CA MET A 216 -33.75 -6.83 -7.35
C MET A 216 -33.72 -8.27 -7.90
N ARG A 217 -34.01 -9.29 -7.06
CA ARG A 217 -34.14 -10.69 -7.49
C ARG A 217 -35.19 -10.84 -8.58
N PHE A 218 -36.36 -10.22 -8.40
CA PHE A 218 -37.44 -10.24 -9.38
C PHE A 218 -36.98 -9.63 -10.71
N CYS A 219 -36.40 -8.42 -10.69
CA CYS A 219 -35.90 -7.77 -11.91
C CYS A 219 -34.86 -8.62 -12.66
N VAL A 220 -33.93 -9.25 -11.94
CA VAL A 220 -32.92 -10.12 -12.56
C VAL A 220 -33.56 -11.38 -13.13
N LYS A 221 -34.48 -12.02 -12.40
CA LYS A 221 -35.18 -13.22 -12.87
C LYS A 221 -35.96 -12.95 -14.15
N GLU A 222 -36.71 -11.86 -14.21
CA GLU A 222 -37.45 -11.44 -15.41
C GLU A 222 -36.50 -11.12 -16.57
N SER A 223 -35.39 -10.43 -16.30
CA SER A 223 -34.37 -10.10 -17.31
C SER A 223 -33.59 -11.31 -17.80
N LEU A 224 -33.69 -12.48 -17.14
CA LEU A 224 -33.04 -13.72 -17.54
C LEU A 224 -34.02 -14.73 -18.17
N SER A 225 -35.22 -14.30 -18.53
CA SER A 225 -36.26 -15.16 -19.13
C SER A 225 -35.82 -15.82 -20.45
N ASP A 226 -35.08 -15.09 -21.29
CA ASP A 226 -34.59 -15.60 -22.59
C ASP A 226 -33.26 -16.37 -22.49
N TRP A 227 -32.75 -16.65 -21.28
CA TRP A 227 -31.44 -17.30 -21.07
C TRP A 227 -31.24 -18.57 -21.91
N ARG A 228 -32.29 -19.38 -22.05
CA ARG A 228 -32.25 -20.67 -22.78
C ARG A 228 -32.04 -20.52 -24.29
N ASN A 229 -32.32 -19.35 -24.85
CA ASN A 229 -32.20 -19.09 -26.29
C ASN A 229 -30.76 -18.74 -26.69
N LEU A 230 -29.92 -18.36 -25.71
CA LEU A 230 -28.54 -17.94 -25.93
C LEU A 230 -27.64 -19.15 -26.18
N LYS A 231 -26.76 -19.04 -27.17
CA LYS A 231 -25.87 -20.15 -27.57
C LYS A 231 -24.40 -19.85 -27.32
N GLY A 232 -23.97 -18.59 -27.31
CA GLY A 232 -22.57 -18.24 -27.09
C GLY A 232 -22.20 -18.08 -25.61
N VAL A 233 -20.99 -18.46 -25.21
CA VAL A 233 -20.47 -18.18 -23.85
C VAL A 233 -20.35 -16.68 -23.60
N GLN A 234 -19.78 -15.93 -24.57
CA GLN A 234 -19.66 -14.48 -24.49
C GLN A 234 -21.03 -13.81 -24.46
N GLU A 235 -21.94 -14.23 -25.33
CA GLU A 235 -23.32 -13.76 -25.38
C GLU A 235 -24.07 -13.97 -24.04
N LYS A 236 -23.99 -15.19 -23.47
CA LYS A 236 -24.55 -15.49 -22.15
C LYS A 236 -23.94 -14.63 -21.04
N TRP A 237 -22.63 -14.42 -21.08
CA TRP A 237 -21.95 -13.55 -20.11
C TRP A 237 -22.44 -12.10 -20.21
N ASP A 238 -22.48 -11.53 -21.40
CA ASP A 238 -22.89 -10.15 -21.62
C ASP A 238 -24.35 -9.94 -21.20
N TYR A 239 -25.22 -10.90 -21.51
CA TYR A 239 -26.63 -10.87 -21.09
C TYR A 239 -26.77 -10.92 -19.55
N LEU A 240 -26.05 -11.81 -18.88
CA LEU A 240 -26.05 -11.87 -17.41
C LEU A 240 -25.50 -10.58 -16.79
N LYS A 241 -24.39 -10.07 -17.32
CA LYS A 241 -23.75 -8.83 -16.87
C LYS A 241 -24.71 -7.66 -17.02
N GLU A 242 -25.36 -7.52 -18.17
CA GLU A 242 -26.33 -6.45 -18.43
C GLU A 242 -27.51 -6.54 -17.45
N ALA A 243 -28.09 -7.73 -17.26
CA ALA A 243 -29.17 -7.94 -16.30
C ALA A 243 -28.78 -7.50 -14.87
N LEU A 244 -27.58 -7.86 -14.42
CA LEU A 244 -27.06 -7.46 -13.10
C LEU A 244 -26.79 -5.96 -12.99
N LEU A 245 -26.21 -5.34 -14.01
CA LEU A 245 -25.91 -3.90 -14.01
C LEU A 245 -27.19 -3.07 -14.11
N LYS A 246 -28.16 -3.48 -14.93
CA LYS A 246 -29.48 -2.85 -15.04
C LYS A 246 -30.24 -2.92 -13.73
N ALA A 247 -30.28 -4.10 -13.10
CA ALA A 247 -30.89 -4.25 -11.78
C ALA A 247 -30.18 -3.37 -10.73
N THR A 248 -28.85 -3.24 -10.81
CA THR A 248 -28.07 -2.37 -9.92
C THR A 248 -28.47 -0.91 -10.09
N GLY A 249 -28.54 -0.42 -11.33
CA GLY A 249 -28.96 0.95 -11.63
C GLY A 249 -30.39 1.27 -11.17
N ASN A 250 -31.29 0.28 -11.23
CA ASN A 250 -32.70 0.45 -10.87
C ASN A 250 -32.97 0.32 -9.36
N CYS A 251 -32.14 -0.42 -8.62
CA CYS A 251 -32.41 -0.78 -7.21
C CYS A 251 -31.40 -0.20 -6.22
N ILE A 252 -30.25 0.33 -6.68
CA ILE A 252 -29.18 0.78 -5.79
C ILE A 252 -28.79 2.23 -6.08
N TRP A 253 -28.94 3.06 -5.05
CA TRP A 253 -28.57 4.47 -5.10
C TRP A 253 -27.06 4.63 -4.90
N LEU A 254 -26.44 5.49 -5.72
CA LEU A 254 -25.09 5.97 -5.49
C LEU A 254 -25.12 7.07 -4.43
N VAL A 255 -24.52 6.80 -3.27
CA VAL A 255 -24.34 7.82 -2.22
C VAL A 255 -22.93 8.39 -2.29
N SER A 256 -22.85 9.72 -2.29
CA SER A 256 -21.59 10.42 -2.06
C SER A 256 -21.25 10.29 -0.59
N LYS A 257 -20.31 9.41 -0.25
CA LYS A 257 -19.75 9.37 1.10
C LYS A 257 -18.54 10.28 1.15
N ASN A 258 -18.64 11.35 1.94
CA ASN A 258 -17.44 12.04 2.40
C ASN A 258 -16.61 11.00 3.15
N LYS A 259 -15.33 10.83 2.79
CA LYS A 259 -14.36 10.12 3.63
C LYS A 259 -14.25 10.90 4.94
N LYS A 260 -15.18 10.69 5.88
CA LYS A 260 -15.03 11.19 7.24
C LYS A 260 -13.72 10.59 7.74
N GLY A 261 -12.78 11.44 8.16
CA GLY A 261 -11.54 11.00 8.80
C GLY A 261 -11.91 9.98 9.87
N LYS A 262 -11.36 8.76 9.76
CA LYS A 262 -11.71 7.69 10.68
C LYS A 262 -11.24 8.14 12.06
N LYS A 263 -12.18 8.31 12.99
CA LYS A 263 -11.83 8.65 14.37
C LYS A 263 -10.92 7.55 14.92
N PRO A 264 -9.88 7.89 15.69
CA PRO A 264 -9.04 6.90 16.35
C PRO A 264 -9.90 5.97 17.20
N LEU A 265 -9.49 4.70 17.33
CA LEU A 265 -10.24 3.69 18.08
C LEU A 265 -10.48 4.10 19.55
N TRP A 266 -9.55 4.86 20.13
CA TRP A 266 -9.65 5.38 21.49
C TRP A 266 -10.56 6.61 21.64
N TYR A 267 -11.02 7.23 20.53
CA TYR A 267 -11.82 8.46 20.57
C TYR A 267 -13.32 8.15 20.62
N SER A 268 -13.81 7.86 21.83
CA SER A 268 -15.22 7.56 22.10
C SER A 268 -16.08 8.83 22.26
N ALA A 269 -17.40 8.65 22.47
CA ALA A 269 -18.31 9.76 22.77
C ALA A 269 -17.97 10.42 24.11
N GLU A 270 -17.51 9.65 25.09
CA GLU A 270 -17.07 10.10 26.42
C GLU A 270 -15.81 10.97 26.31
N VAL A 271 -14.82 10.53 25.52
CA VAL A 271 -13.62 11.35 25.24
C VAL A 271 -14.02 12.67 24.59
N ALA A 272 -14.96 12.64 23.64
CA ALA A 272 -15.45 13.86 22.99
C ALA A 272 -16.13 14.82 23.98
N LYS A 273 -16.91 14.29 24.94
CA LYS A 273 -17.56 15.09 26.00
C LYS A 273 -16.52 15.77 26.90
N ILE A 274 -15.51 15.04 27.35
CA ILE A 274 -14.46 15.58 28.24
C ILE A 274 -13.63 16.66 27.53
N VAL A 275 -13.25 16.42 26.26
CA VAL A 275 -12.55 17.42 25.44
C VAL A 275 -13.41 18.68 25.25
N LYS A 276 -14.73 18.52 25.03
CA LYS A 276 -15.67 19.65 24.93
C LYS A 276 -15.76 20.44 26.23
N ASN A 277 -15.87 19.78 27.38
CA ASN A 277 -15.94 20.44 28.69
C ASN A 277 -14.67 21.24 29.00
N LYS A 278 -13.50 20.70 28.65
CA LYS A 278 -12.23 21.42 28.75
C LYS A 278 -12.23 22.70 27.89
N LYS A 279 -12.70 22.61 26.64
CA LYS A 279 -12.79 23.77 25.73
C LYS A 279 -13.75 24.84 26.24
N ILE A 280 -14.88 24.44 26.83
CA ILE A 280 -15.83 25.37 27.48
C ILE A 280 -15.16 26.10 28.65
N ALA A 281 -14.46 25.38 29.53
CA ALA A 281 -13.75 25.99 30.65
C ALA A 281 -12.66 26.98 30.18
N PHE A 282 -11.92 26.65 29.12
CA PHE A 282 -10.95 27.57 28.52
C PHE A 282 -11.61 28.84 27.98
N ASN A 283 -12.70 28.71 27.22
CA ASN A 283 -13.41 29.86 26.66
C ASN A 283 -14.00 30.76 27.76
N ASN A 284 -14.46 30.19 28.87
CA ASN A 284 -14.91 30.96 30.02
C ASN A 284 -13.76 31.73 30.65
N TYR A 285 -12.62 31.08 30.92
CA TYR A 285 -11.41 31.75 31.41
C TYR A 285 -10.94 32.86 30.47
N LYS A 286 -10.94 32.64 29.15
CA LYS A 286 -10.56 33.66 28.16
C LYS A 286 -11.47 34.90 28.23
N LYS A 287 -12.76 34.72 28.53
CA LYS A 287 -13.73 35.82 28.65
C LYS A 287 -13.64 36.56 29.98
N THR A 288 -13.46 35.85 31.09
CA THR A 288 -13.55 36.43 32.44
C THR A 288 -12.21 36.88 32.99
N GLN A 289 -11.11 36.24 32.56
CA GLN A 289 -9.76 36.37 33.10
C GLN A 289 -9.65 36.20 34.64
N ARG A 290 -10.64 35.56 35.28
CA ARG A 290 -10.66 35.29 36.73
C ARG A 290 -9.81 34.08 37.09
N GLU A 291 -9.18 34.13 38.27
CA GLU A 291 -8.35 32.99 38.75
C GLU A 291 -9.19 31.73 39.02
N GLU A 292 -10.45 31.87 39.46
CA GLU A 292 -11.37 30.73 39.67
C GLU A 292 -11.64 29.95 38.36
N ASP A 293 -11.87 30.68 37.26
CA ASP A 293 -12.06 30.07 35.94
C ASP A 293 -10.76 29.44 35.42
N ARG A 294 -9.61 30.04 35.75
CA ARG A 294 -8.29 29.46 35.45
C ARG A 294 -8.05 28.14 36.18
N GLN A 295 -8.41 28.07 37.46
CA GLN A 295 -8.32 26.84 38.24
C GLN A 295 -9.26 25.76 37.68
N THR A 296 -10.49 26.14 37.35
CA THR A 296 -11.46 25.25 36.70
C THR A 296 -10.91 24.70 35.38
N TYR A 297 -10.32 25.56 34.54
CA TYR A 297 -9.67 25.13 33.30
C TYR A 297 -8.53 24.13 33.56
N LYS A 298 -7.64 24.41 34.52
CA LYS A 298 -6.53 23.50 34.88
C LYS A 298 -7.02 22.12 35.35
N ILE A 299 -8.08 22.07 36.15
CA ILE A 299 -8.71 20.80 36.60
C ILE A 299 -9.22 20.02 35.38
N ARG A 300 -10.01 20.66 34.51
CA ARG A 300 -10.55 20.02 33.29
C ARG A 300 -9.45 19.59 32.32
N GLN A 301 -8.35 20.35 32.23
CA GLN A 301 -7.19 19.99 31.42
C GLN A 301 -6.52 18.71 31.93
N LYS A 302 -6.34 18.58 33.25
CA LYS A 302 -5.78 17.39 33.90
C LYS A 302 -6.70 16.17 33.72
N GLU A 303 -8.00 16.33 33.94
CA GLU A 303 -9.01 15.27 33.70
C GLU A 303 -8.95 14.76 32.26
N ALA A 304 -8.99 15.68 31.28
CA ALA A 304 -8.93 15.32 29.87
C ALA A 304 -7.64 14.56 29.52
N LYS A 305 -6.49 15.00 30.06
CA LYS A 305 -5.21 14.34 29.85
C LYS A 305 -5.19 12.91 30.39
N GLN A 306 -5.67 12.71 31.61
CA GLN A 306 -5.73 11.39 32.25
C GLN A 306 -6.68 10.46 31.50
N PHE A 307 -7.88 10.95 31.17
CA PHE A 307 -8.88 10.16 30.49
C PHE A 307 -8.45 9.76 29.07
N ILE A 308 -7.86 10.68 28.29
CA ILE A 308 -7.33 10.35 26.96
C ILE A 308 -6.22 9.29 27.04
N ARG A 309 -5.33 9.37 28.05
CA ARG A 309 -4.29 8.35 28.25
C ARG A 309 -4.89 6.99 28.60
N ALA A 310 -5.86 6.95 29.51
CA ALA A 310 -6.56 5.71 29.87
C ALA A 310 -7.32 5.10 28.67
N SER A 311 -8.04 5.92 27.90
CA SER A 311 -8.76 5.44 26.70
C SER A 311 -7.81 4.91 25.61
N LYS A 312 -6.64 5.52 25.45
CA LYS A 312 -5.59 5.01 24.54
C LYS A 312 -5.08 3.64 25.01
N ALA A 313 -4.67 3.54 26.28
CA ALA A 313 -4.17 2.29 26.85
C ALA A 313 -5.19 1.15 26.76
N HIS A 314 -6.46 1.43 27.11
CA HIS A 314 -7.53 0.43 27.02
C HIS A 314 -7.80 -0.03 25.58
N ALA A 315 -7.75 0.89 24.61
CA ALA A 315 -7.90 0.53 23.20
C ALA A 315 -6.74 -0.36 22.71
N GLU A 316 -5.51 -0.06 23.10
CA GLU A 316 -4.32 -0.86 22.76
C GLU A 316 -4.35 -2.24 23.42
N GLU A 317 -4.75 -2.33 24.69
CA GLU A 317 -4.94 -3.58 25.41
C GLU A 317 -5.97 -4.48 24.71
N LYS A 318 -7.12 -3.92 24.33
CA LYS A 318 -8.16 -4.65 23.60
C LYS A 318 -7.65 -5.18 22.25
N ILE A 319 -6.81 -4.40 21.57
CA ILE A 319 -6.16 -4.84 20.32
C ILE A 319 -5.17 -5.96 20.59
N ALA A 320 -4.35 -5.87 21.63
CA ALA A 320 -3.40 -6.92 22.01
C ALA A 320 -4.11 -8.24 22.36
N GLN A 321 -5.22 -8.17 23.11
CA GLN A 321 -6.03 -9.33 23.45
C GLN A 321 -6.68 -9.99 22.21
N SER A 322 -7.01 -9.20 21.18
CA SER A 322 -7.61 -9.73 19.94
C SER A 322 -6.67 -10.59 19.09
N VAL A 323 -5.34 -10.48 19.29
CA VAL A 323 -4.33 -11.27 18.57
C VAL A 323 -4.55 -12.77 18.76
N LYS A 324 -4.88 -13.19 19.99
CA LYS A 324 -5.13 -14.60 20.33
C LYS A 324 -6.31 -15.21 19.56
N LYS A 325 -7.19 -14.38 19.01
CA LYS A 325 -8.36 -14.80 18.22
C LYS A 325 -8.10 -14.81 16.70
N GLY A 326 -6.85 -14.61 16.27
CA GLY A 326 -6.49 -14.56 14.85
C GLY A 326 -6.99 -13.33 14.09
N ASP A 327 -7.34 -12.25 14.82
CA ASP A 327 -7.90 -11.06 14.22
C ASP A 327 -6.83 -10.20 13.53
N LYS A 328 -7.13 -9.72 12.31
CA LYS A 328 -6.26 -8.83 11.52
C LYS A 328 -6.20 -7.41 12.08
N THR A 329 -6.98 -7.09 13.11
CA THR A 329 -7.03 -5.79 13.79
C THR A 329 -5.67 -5.36 14.34
N PHE A 330 -4.92 -6.27 14.98
CA PHE A 330 -3.58 -5.99 15.50
C PHE A 330 -2.61 -5.61 14.38
N PHE A 331 -2.48 -6.46 13.36
CA PHE A 331 -1.59 -6.18 12.23
C PHE A 331 -2.01 -4.91 11.49
N ARG A 332 -3.31 -4.60 11.42
CA ARG A 332 -3.79 -3.34 10.87
C ARG A 332 -3.34 -2.15 11.73
N TYR A 333 -3.49 -2.22 13.05
CA TYR A 333 -3.05 -1.17 13.98
C TYR A 333 -1.55 -0.91 13.86
N ILE A 334 -0.73 -1.97 13.91
CA ILE A 334 0.73 -1.87 13.78
C ILE A 334 1.13 -1.34 12.40
N ASN A 335 0.50 -1.79 11.32
CA ASN A 335 0.81 -1.27 9.98
C ASN A 335 0.37 0.19 9.79
N GLU A 336 -0.70 0.63 10.46
CA GLU A 336 -1.12 2.04 10.48
C GLU A 336 -0.09 2.94 11.20
N LYS A 337 0.65 2.39 12.18
CA LYS A 337 1.73 3.09 12.89
C LYS A 337 3.07 3.01 12.16
N ARG A 338 3.45 1.84 11.67
CA ARG A 338 4.76 1.60 11.04
C ARG A 338 4.94 2.22 9.66
N LYS A 339 3.86 2.45 8.91
CA LYS A 339 3.95 2.85 7.50
C LYS A 339 3.35 4.23 7.27
N VAL A 340 4.19 5.18 6.85
CA VAL A 340 3.74 6.42 6.23
C VAL A 340 2.92 6.07 5.00
N LYS A 341 1.60 6.30 5.03
CA LYS A 341 0.74 6.20 3.84
C LYS A 341 0.85 7.50 3.04
N GLN A 342 2.00 7.70 2.42
CA GLN A 342 2.13 8.70 1.37
C GLN A 342 1.51 8.14 0.09
N GLY A 343 0.63 8.92 -0.54
CA GLY A 343 0.10 8.61 -1.87
C GLY A 343 1.21 8.57 -2.91
N LEU A 344 0.92 7.99 -4.07
CA LEU A 344 1.79 8.17 -5.23
C LEU A 344 1.60 9.61 -5.72
N VAL A 345 2.65 10.43 -5.62
CA VAL A 345 2.61 11.85 -6.01
C VAL A 345 3.40 12.08 -7.29
N ARG A 346 4.56 11.42 -7.42
CA ARG A 346 5.44 11.57 -8.58
C ARG A 346 6.18 10.29 -8.91
N LEU A 347 6.55 10.13 -10.18
CA LEU A 347 7.45 9.09 -10.66
C LEU A 347 8.55 9.67 -11.54
N LYS A 348 9.73 9.06 -11.48
CA LYS A 348 10.84 9.33 -12.40
C LYS A 348 10.70 8.42 -13.61
N THR A 349 10.62 9.03 -14.78
CA THR A 349 10.64 8.34 -16.08
C THR A 349 12.03 7.79 -16.38
N LYS A 350 12.13 6.89 -17.36
CA LYS A 350 13.42 6.35 -17.83
C LYS A 350 14.39 7.45 -18.31
N GLU A 351 13.86 8.55 -18.84
CA GLU A 351 14.61 9.73 -19.32
C GLU A 351 15.03 10.68 -18.19
N GLY A 352 14.76 10.33 -16.93
CA GLY A 352 15.11 11.14 -15.76
C GLY A 352 14.14 12.29 -15.45
N ARG A 353 13.09 12.49 -16.27
CA ARG A 353 12.04 13.49 -16.04
C ARG A 353 11.02 13.02 -15.00
N TYR A 354 10.44 13.95 -14.25
CA TYR A 354 9.39 13.66 -13.28
C TYR A 354 7.99 13.83 -13.88
N VAL A 355 7.09 12.90 -13.58
CA VAL A 355 5.66 12.99 -13.89
C VAL A 355 4.85 13.06 -12.59
N GLU A 356 3.86 13.95 -12.55
CA GLU A 356 3.01 14.21 -11.36
C GLU A 356 1.50 14.10 -11.66
N GLU A 357 1.11 14.09 -12.93
CA GLU A 357 -0.28 13.96 -13.34
C GLU A 357 -0.75 12.50 -13.19
N ASP A 358 -1.91 12.27 -12.57
CA ASP A 358 -2.45 10.94 -12.29
C ASP A 358 -2.52 10.02 -13.52
N LYS A 359 -2.89 10.57 -14.68
CA LYS A 359 -2.93 9.84 -15.95
C LYS A 359 -1.54 9.40 -16.38
N SER A 360 -0.59 10.34 -16.43
CA SER A 360 0.81 10.09 -16.75
C SER A 360 1.48 9.13 -15.76
N LEU A 361 1.14 9.20 -14.47
CA LEU A 361 1.58 8.27 -13.43
C LEU A 361 1.10 6.84 -13.70
N ALA A 362 -0.20 6.69 -13.99
CA ALA A 362 -0.80 5.40 -14.32
C ALA A 362 -0.19 4.79 -15.59
N ASP A 363 0.00 5.60 -16.64
CA ASP A 363 0.61 5.16 -17.90
C ASP A 363 2.08 4.77 -17.72
N CYS A 364 2.87 5.53 -16.95
CA CYS A 364 4.26 5.21 -16.63
C CYS A 364 4.38 3.86 -15.90
N LEU A 365 3.52 3.62 -14.90
CA LEU A 365 3.48 2.34 -14.19
C LEU A 365 3.05 1.20 -15.10
N ASN A 366 2.03 1.41 -15.93
CA ASN A 366 1.57 0.34 -16.82
C ASN A 366 2.64 -0.04 -17.83
N LYS A 367 3.31 0.94 -18.45
CA LYS A 367 4.45 0.71 -19.34
C LYS A 367 5.56 -0.08 -18.64
N TYR A 368 5.90 0.29 -17.40
CA TYR A 368 6.90 -0.45 -16.62
C TYR A 368 6.46 -1.89 -16.34
N PHE A 369 5.24 -2.12 -15.84
CA PHE A 369 4.76 -3.47 -15.57
C PHE A 369 4.67 -4.34 -16.82
N CYS A 370 4.26 -3.77 -17.97
CA CYS A 370 4.26 -4.49 -19.23
C CYS A 370 5.68 -4.85 -19.68
N SER A 371 6.66 -3.98 -19.43
CA SER A 371 8.07 -4.26 -19.78
C SER A 371 8.73 -5.35 -18.94
N VAL A 372 8.08 -5.83 -17.86
CA VAL A 372 8.58 -6.94 -17.03
C VAL A 372 8.16 -8.29 -17.61
N PHE A 373 7.13 -8.35 -18.45
CA PHE A 373 6.73 -9.60 -19.09
C PHE A 373 7.85 -10.11 -19.99
N ALA A 374 8.07 -11.42 -19.93
CA ALA A 374 9.10 -12.11 -20.67
C ALA A 374 8.61 -12.46 -22.07
N GLU A 375 9.49 -12.33 -23.06
CA GLU A 375 9.30 -12.93 -24.37
C GLU A 375 9.80 -14.38 -24.32
N GLU A 376 8.91 -15.32 -24.61
CA GLU A 376 9.28 -16.73 -24.64
C GLU A 376 10.15 -17.02 -25.88
N LYS A 377 11.39 -17.48 -25.68
CA LYS A 377 12.29 -17.79 -26.81
C LYS A 377 11.83 -19.05 -27.54
N GLU A 378 11.85 -19.02 -28.87
CA GLU A 378 11.58 -20.17 -29.73
C GLU A 378 12.60 -21.30 -29.49
N GLY A 379 12.13 -22.56 -29.50
CA GLY A 379 12.95 -23.75 -29.27
C GLY A 379 12.16 -24.92 -28.66
N LYS A 380 12.72 -26.14 -28.76
CA LYS A 380 12.17 -27.32 -28.08
C LYS A 380 12.20 -27.07 -26.57
N GLY A 381 11.01 -26.95 -25.98
CA GLY A 381 10.85 -26.92 -24.53
C GLY A 381 11.22 -28.27 -23.90
N PRO A 382 10.97 -28.46 -22.59
CA PRO A 382 11.22 -29.73 -21.94
C PRO A 382 10.31 -30.78 -22.59
N GLN A 383 10.87 -31.93 -22.97
CA GLN A 383 10.08 -33.06 -23.41
C GLN A 383 9.53 -33.75 -22.16
N LEU A 384 8.25 -33.54 -21.91
CA LEU A 384 7.53 -34.24 -20.85
C LEU A 384 6.85 -35.45 -21.48
N GLY A 385 6.85 -36.59 -20.79
CA GLY A 385 6.22 -37.82 -21.30
C GLY A 385 4.73 -37.60 -21.58
N GLU A 386 4.26 -38.14 -22.70
CA GLU A 386 2.83 -38.19 -23.01
C GLU A 386 2.18 -39.24 -22.10
N ASN A 387 1.40 -38.80 -21.11
CA ASN A 387 0.52 -39.70 -20.38
C ASN A 387 -0.79 -39.87 -21.16
N THR A 388 -1.30 -41.10 -21.18
CA THR A 388 -2.54 -41.49 -21.87
C THR A 388 -3.71 -40.60 -21.45
N LYS A 389 -4.44 -40.07 -22.45
CA LYS A 389 -5.62 -39.21 -22.28
C LYS A 389 -6.77 -40.01 -21.65
N GLU A 390 -6.85 -40.03 -20.32
CA GLU A 390 -8.12 -40.33 -19.67
C GLU A 390 -8.99 -39.08 -19.73
N THR A 391 -10.03 -39.12 -20.57
CA THR A 391 -10.96 -38.00 -20.74
C THR A 391 -12.01 -38.09 -19.64
N PHE A 392 -11.75 -37.44 -18.50
CA PHE A 392 -12.78 -37.21 -17.50
C PHE A 392 -13.65 -36.05 -17.98
N THR A 393 -14.95 -36.27 -18.17
CA THR A 393 -15.87 -35.15 -18.45
C THR A 393 -16.36 -34.62 -17.12
N TYR A 394 -15.78 -33.51 -16.66
CA TYR A 394 -16.24 -32.83 -15.45
C TYR A 394 -17.35 -31.83 -15.75
N GLU A 395 -18.41 -31.88 -14.96
CA GLU A 395 -19.51 -30.93 -15.00
C GLU A 395 -19.72 -30.33 -13.61
N PHE A 396 -19.93 -29.02 -13.54
CA PHE A 396 -20.28 -28.32 -12.31
C PHE A 396 -21.77 -28.44 -12.03
N THR A 397 -22.13 -28.65 -10.77
CA THR A 397 -23.53 -28.68 -10.35
C THR A 397 -23.99 -27.32 -9.82
N GLU A 398 -25.29 -27.09 -9.81
CA GLU A 398 -25.90 -25.86 -9.29
C GLU A 398 -25.60 -25.68 -7.79
N GLU A 399 -25.58 -26.77 -7.02
CA GLU A 399 -25.24 -26.75 -5.59
C GLU A 399 -23.79 -26.31 -5.35
N GLU A 400 -22.86 -26.75 -6.19
CA GLU A 400 -21.45 -26.35 -6.09
C GLU A 400 -21.28 -24.85 -6.34
N VAL A 401 -21.93 -24.34 -7.40
CA VAL A 401 -21.91 -22.90 -7.72
C VAL A 401 -22.55 -22.08 -6.60
N LEU A 402 -23.71 -22.51 -6.09
CA LEU A 402 -24.39 -21.87 -4.97
C LEU A 402 -23.52 -21.85 -3.70
N LYS A 403 -22.85 -22.97 -3.40
CA LYS A 403 -21.90 -23.08 -2.30
C LYS A 403 -20.76 -22.07 -2.44
N GLN A 404 -20.18 -21.91 -3.63
CA GLN A 404 -19.11 -20.93 -3.84
C GLN A 404 -19.63 -19.49 -3.76
N LEU A 405 -20.81 -19.18 -4.31
CA LEU A 405 -21.46 -17.88 -4.18
C LEU A 405 -21.67 -17.47 -2.71
N SER A 406 -22.07 -18.42 -1.85
CA SER A 406 -22.24 -18.19 -0.41
C SER A 406 -20.93 -17.78 0.29
N LYS A 407 -19.77 -18.25 -0.21
CA LYS A 407 -18.43 -17.96 0.34
C LYS A 407 -17.84 -16.64 -0.17
N VAL A 408 -18.48 -15.97 -1.14
CA VAL A 408 -17.99 -14.71 -1.71
C VAL A 408 -17.84 -13.64 -0.62
N LYS A 409 -16.66 -13.02 -0.58
CA LYS A 409 -16.33 -11.96 0.38
C LYS A 409 -16.88 -10.62 -0.13
N THR A 410 -17.93 -10.13 0.53
CA THR A 410 -18.69 -8.92 0.14
C THR A 410 -17.93 -7.61 0.31
N ASN A 411 -16.80 -7.61 1.03
CA ASN A 411 -15.96 -6.44 1.29
C ASN A 411 -14.79 -6.27 0.31
N LYS A 412 -14.81 -6.99 -0.82
CA LYS A 412 -13.80 -6.93 -1.86
C LYS A 412 -14.14 -5.87 -2.92
N SER A 413 -13.12 -5.42 -3.63
CA SER A 413 -13.28 -4.44 -4.72
C SER A 413 -13.85 -5.11 -5.97
N MET A 414 -14.49 -4.31 -6.83
CA MET A 414 -15.04 -4.77 -8.11
C MET A 414 -13.91 -4.99 -9.13
N GLY A 415 -14.17 -5.87 -10.10
CA GLY A 415 -13.30 -6.06 -11.26
C GLY A 415 -13.56 -5.03 -12.37
N PRO A 416 -13.00 -5.25 -13.57
CA PRO A 416 -13.29 -4.44 -14.75
C PRO A 416 -14.75 -4.53 -15.22
N ASP A 417 -15.43 -5.62 -14.88
CA ASP A 417 -16.85 -5.89 -15.17
C ASP A 417 -17.84 -4.98 -14.41
N GLY A 418 -17.38 -4.28 -13.36
CA GLY A 418 -18.22 -3.39 -12.55
C GLY A 418 -19.19 -4.10 -11.61
N ILE A 419 -19.14 -5.44 -11.49
CA ILE A 419 -20.06 -6.21 -10.66
C ILE A 419 -19.54 -6.26 -9.22
N HIS A 420 -20.37 -5.79 -8.28
CA HIS A 420 -20.00 -5.77 -6.87
C HIS A 420 -20.17 -7.17 -6.23
N PRO A 421 -19.17 -7.71 -5.49
CA PRO A 421 -19.25 -9.06 -4.89
C PRO A 421 -20.48 -9.29 -3.99
N LYS A 422 -20.97 -8.23 -3.34
CA LYS A 422 -22.20 -8.30 -2.55
C LYS A 422 -23.43 -8.71 -3.38
N LEU A 423 -23.54 -8.26 -4.62
CA LEU A 423 -24.65 -8.62 -5.50
C LEU A 423 -24.68 -10.11 -5.80
N LEU A 424 -23.52 -10.70 -6.11
CA LEU A 424 -23.41 -12.12 -6.40
C LEU A 424 -23.86 -12.99 -5.22
N LYS A 425 -23.54 -12.56 -3.99
CA LYS A 425 -23.96 -13.28 -2.79
C LYS A 425 -25.43 -13.05 -2.46
N GLU A 426 -25.93 -11.83 -2.60
CA GLU A 426 -27.32 -11.52 -2.29
C GLU A 426 -28.28 -12.10 -3.32
N LEU A 427 -27.89 -12.27 -4.58
CA LEU A 427 -28.74 -12.78 -5.67
C LEU A 427 -28.45 -14.24 -6.03
N SER A 428 -27.74 -14.97 -5.15
CA SER A 428 -27.17 -16.28 -5.47
C SER A 428 -28.21 -17.31 -5.90
N ASP A 429 -29.42 -17.24 -5.34
CA ASP A 429 -30.57 -18.10 -5.66
C ASP A 429 -31.11 -17.91 -7.07
N VAL A 430 -30.97 -16.71 -7.64
CA VAL A 430 -31.45 -16.41 -9.01
C VAL A 430 -30.37 -16.71 -10.04
N ILE A 431 -29.11 -16.46 -9.72
CA ILE A 431 -28.00 -16.52 -10.68
C ILE A 431 -27.23 -17.84 -10.67
N ALA A 432 -27.42 -18.70 -9.67
CA ALA A 432 -26.67 -19.97 -9.57
C ALA A 432 -26.86 -20.84 -10.82
N LYS A 433 -28.11 -21.03 -11.25
CA LYS A 433 -28.42 -21.86 -12.42
C LYS A 433 -27.86 -21.29 -13.74
N PRO A 434 -28.09 -20.01 -14.09
CA PRO A 434 -27.42 -19.38 -15.24
C PRO A 434 -25.89 -19.49 -15.19
N LEU A 435 -25.27 -19.24 -14.04
CA LEU A 435 -23.82 -19.35 -13.90
C LEU A 435 -23.31 -20.78 -14.09
N THR A 436 -24.07 -21.78 -13.64
CA THR A 436 -23.72 -23.19 -13.82
C THR A 436 -23.67 -23.54 -15.30
N ASP A 437 -24.71 -23.18 -16.05
CA ASP A 437 -24.78 -23.38 -17.51
C ASP A 437 -23.64 -22.62 -18.23
N LEU A 438 -23.40 -21.35 -17.85
CA LEU A 438 -22.29 -20.56 -18.39
C LEU A 438 -20.93 -21.21 -18.14
N PHE A 439 -20.68 -21.71 -16.92
CA PHE A 439 -19.41 -22.32 -16.54
C PHE A 439 -19.17 -23.65 -17.26
N ASN A 440 -20.18 -24.51 -17.33
CA ASN A 440 -20.08 -25.79 -18.03
C ASN A 440 -19.84 -25.57 -19.52
N GLN A 441 -20.56 -24.63 -20.13
CA GLN A 441 -20.36 -24.31 -21.54
C GLN A 441 -18.99 -23.66 -21.82
N SER A 442 -18.54 -22.76 -20.93
CA SER A 442 -17.20 -22.15 -21.01
C SER A 442 -16.11 -23.22 -20.91
N LEU A 443 -16.24 -24.17 -19.98
CA LEU A 443 -15.30 -25.28 -19.84
C LEU A 443 -15.28 -26.19 -21.08
N LEU A 444 -16.46 -26.58 -21.58
CA LEU A 444 -16.58 -27.47 -22.73
C LEU A 444 -16.03 -26.88 -24.03
N THR A 445 -16.27 -25.58 -24.26
CA THR A 445 -15.87 -24.90 -25.50
C THR A 445 -14.48 -24.28 -25.41
N GLY A 446 -13.90 -24.18 -24.21
CA GLY A 446 -12.68 -23.43 -23.94
C GLY A 446 -12.84 -21.90 -23.99
N VAL A 447 -14.02 -21.37 -24.34
CA VAL A 447 -14.23 -19.92 -24.49
C VAL A 447 -14.25 -19.24 -23.13
N VAL A 448 -13.40 -18.22 -22.96
CA VAL A 448 -13.33 -17.39 -21.75
C VAL A 448 -13.88 -15.99 -22.07
N PRO A 449 -14.89 -15.51 -21.32
CA PRO A 449 -15.41 -14.15 -21.50
C PRO A 449 -14.32 -13.07 -21.44
N GLU A 450 -14.44 -12.05 -22.30
CA GLU A 450 -13.43 -11.00 -22.44
C GLU A 450 -13.15 -10.27 -21.12
N ASP A 451 -14.20 -9.93 -20.35
CA ASP A 451 -14.05 -9.26 -19.05
C ASP A 451 -13.22 -10.05 -18.03
N TRP A 452 -13.16 -11.39 -18.17
CA TRP A 452 -12.39 -12.26 -17.27
C TRP A 452 -10.89 -12.25 -17.63
N LYS A 453 -10.56 -11.81 -18.85
CA LYS A 453 -9.19 -11.58 -19.36
C LYS A 453 -8.66 -10.17 -19.07
N LEU A 454 -9.54 -9.25 -18.65
CA LEU A 454 -9.16 -7.89 -18.24
C LEU A 454 -8.74 -7.80 -16.76
N ALA A 455 -7.83 -6.88 -16.46
CA ALA A 455 -7.41 -6.56 -15.09
C ALA A 455 -7.28 -5.06 -14.83
N ASN A 456 -7.83 -4.60 -13.71
CA ASN A 456 -7.50 -3.30 -13.13
C ASN A 456 -6.33 -3.50 -12.13
N VAL A 457 -5.14 -3.02 -12.47
CA VAL A 457 -3.92 -3.19 -11.67
C VAL A 457 -3.79 -2.04 -10.67
N VAL A 458 -3.70 -2.39 -9.38
CA VAL A 458 -3.43 -1.44 -8.30
C VAL A 458 -1.95 -1.53 -7.91
N PRO A 459 -1.16 -0.45 -8.05
CA PRO A 459 0.24 -0.44 -7.70
C PRO A 459 0.41 -0.37 -6.17
N ILE A 460 1.03 -1.39 -5.57
CA ILE A 460 1.32 -1.43 -4.14
C ILE A 460 2.81 -1.19 -3.90
N TYR A 461 3.13 -0.10 -3.22
CA TYR A 461 4.52 0.21 -2.85
C TYR A 461 5.14 -0.91 -1.98
N LYS A 462 6.32 -1.40 -2.40
CA LYS A 462 7.06 -2.50 -1.77
C LYS A 462 8.17 -1.98 -0.84
N LYS A 463 9.20 -1.34 -1.39
CA LYS A 463 10.41 -0.84 -0.70
C LYS A 463 11.21 0.11 -1.61
N GLY A 464 12.21 0.82 -1.10
CA GLY A 464 13.10 1.68 -1.91
C GLY A 464 12.57 3.11 -2.13
N SER A 465 12.97 3.75 -3.23
CA SER A 465 12.40 5.05 -3.59
C SER A 465 10.97 4.92 -4.12
N ARG A 466 10.05 5.75 -3.64
CA ARG A 466 8.66 5.84 -4.17
C ARG A 466 8.59 6.47 -5.55
N GLU A 467 9.68 7.06 -6.02
CA GLU A 467 9.74 7.70 -7.33
C GLU A 467 10.08 6.69 -8.44
N GLU A 468 10.45 5.47 -8.08
CA GLU A 468 10.85 4.44 -9.03
C GLU A 468 9.72 3.42 -9.23
N SER A 469 9.33 3.17 -10.48
CA SER A 469 8.27 2.22 -10.81
C SER A 469 8.58 0.78 -10.36
N GLY A 470 9.86 0.38 -10.35
CA GLY A 470 10.31 -0.96 -9.93
C GLY A 470 10.07 -1.30 -8.46
N ASN A 471 9.81 -0.27 -7.66
CA ASN A 471 9.52 -0.38 -6.23
C ASN A 471 8.04 -0.60 -5.92
N TYR A 472 7.20 -0.78 -6.95
CA TYR A 472 5.78 -1.10 -6.84
C TYR A 472 5.49 -2.54 -7.31
N ARG A 473 4.54 -3.20 -6.64
CA ARG A 473 3.99 -4.50 -7.02
C ARG A 473 2.65 -4.30 -7.75
N PRO A 474 2.44 -4.94 -8.92
CA PRO A 474 1.16 -4.91 -9.61
C PRO A 474 0.18 -5.90 -8.96
N VAL A 475 -0.93 -5.43 -8.39
CA VAL A 475 -2.01 -6.32 -7.91
C VAL A 475 -3.21 -6.22 -8.83
N SER A 476 -3.55 -7.32 -9.48
CA SER A 476 -4.63 -7.41 -10.45
C SER A 476 -5.99 -7.62 -9.78
N LEU A 477 -6.91 -6.68 -10.01
CA LEU A 477 -8.34 -6.85 -9.75
C LEU A 477 -9.00 -7.35 -11.03
N THR A 478 -9.34 -8.65 -11.06
CA THR A 478 -10.07 -9.32 -12.15
C THR A 478 -11.54 -9.51 -11.79
N SER A 479 -12.36 -9.94 -12.76
CA SER A 479 -13.79 -10.25 -12.57
C SER A 479 -14.04 -11.17 -11.37
N VAL A 480 -15.04 -10.82 -10.56
CA VAL A 480 -15.41 -11.63 -9.38
C VAL A 480 -16.06 -12.95 -9.82
N VAL A 481 -16.81 -12.93 -10.92
CA VAL A 481 -17.40 -14.13 -11.52
C VAL A 481 -16.32 -15.01 -12.16
N GLY A 482 -15.36 -14.41 -12.86
CA GLY A 482 -14.18 -15.14 -13.35
C GLY A 482 -13.42 -15.83 -12.21
N LYS A 483 -13.22 -15.17 -11.07
CA LYS A 483 -12.61 -15.80 -9.88
C LYS A 483 -13.43 -16.94 -9.29
N LEU A 484 -14.75 -16.93 -9.47
CA LEU A 484 -15.61 -18.04 -9.05
C LEU A 484 -15.32 -19.27 -9.88
N MET A 485 -15.27 -19.12 -11.22
CA MET A 485 -14.86 -20.18 -12.15
C MET A 485 -13.45 -20.69 -11.85
N GLU A 486 -12.48 -19.79 -11.67
CA GLU A 486 -11.12 -20.14 -11.27
C GLU A 486 -11.07 -20.94 -9.95
N THR A 487 -11.94 -20.61 -8.99
CA THR A 487 -12.02 -21.34 -7.71
C THR A 487 -12.52 -22.76 -7.91
N MET A 488 -13.56 -22.93 -8.74
CA MET A 488 -14.12 -24.24 -9.08
C MET A 488 -13.08 -25.12 -9.78
N LEU A 489 -12.40 -24.58 -10.80
CA LEU A 489 -11.32 -25.28 -11.51
C LEU A 489 -10.16 -25.62 -10.58
N LYS A 490 -9.78 -24.70 -9.68
CA LYS A 490 -8.74 -24.96 -8.69
C LYS A 490 -9.09 -26.14 -7.79
N GLU A 491 -10.32 -26.22 -7.30
CA GLU A 491 -10.76 -27.34 -6.44
C GLU A 491 -10.60 -28.68 -7.18
N ARG A 492 -10.96 -28.74 -8.47
CA ARG A 492 -10.77 -29.93 -9.33
C ARG A 492 -9.29 -30.28 -9.53
N ILE A 493 -8.47 -29.31 -9.92
CA ILE A 493 -7.03 -29.52 -10.16
C ILE A 493 -6.33 -30.00 -8.88
N VAL A 494 -6.63 -29.37 -7.74
CA VAL A 494 -6.01 -29.75 -6.46
C VAL A 494 -6.41 -31.16 -6.06
N GLU A 495 -7.66 -31.56 -6.29
CA GLU A 495 -8.12 -32.93 -6.01
C GLU A 495 -7.40 -33.95 -6.91
N HIS A 496 -7.32 -33.69 -8.22
CA HIS A 496 -6.59 -34.54 -9.16
C HIS A 496 -5.13 -34.75 -8.76
N LEU A 497 -4.42 -33.66 -8.42
CA LEU A 497 -3.02 -33.72 -8.01
C LEU A 497 -2.81 -34.51 -6.71
N LYS A 498 -3.78 -34.48 -5.79
CA LYS A 498 -3.72 -35.26 -4.56
C LYS A 498 -3.95 -36.74 -4.83
N THR A 499 -4.99 -37.08 -5.59
CA THR A 499 -5.36 -38.46 -5.92
C THR A 499 -4.21 -39.19 -6.63
N HIS A 500 -3.52 -38.50 -7.55
CA HIS A 500 -2.39 -39.06 -8.30
C HIS A 500 -1.02 -38.85 -7.64
N ARG A 501 -0.96 -38.27 -6.43
CA ARG A 501 0.28 -37.97 -5.69
C ARG A 501 1.30 -37.14 -6.48
N LEU A 502 0.82 -36.21 -7.30
CA LEU A 502 1.62 -35.36 -8.19
C LEU A 502 2.07 -34.04 -7.53
N GLN A 503 1.78 -33.84 -6.24
CA GLN A 503 2.20 -32.64 -5.51
C GLN A 503 3.63 -32.77 -4.99
N ASP A 504 4.46 -31.75 -5.24
CA ASP A 504 5.80 -31.69 -4.66
C ASP A 504 5.72 -31.60 -3.13
N GLN A 505 6.26 -32.61 -2.47
CA GLN A 505 6.29 -32.69 -1.03
C GLN A 505 7.25 -31.67 -0.38
N LYS A 506 8.11 -30.99 -1.14
CA LYS A 506 9.02 -29.95 -0.66
C LYS A 506 8.43 -28.54 -0.72
N GLN A 507 7.31 -28.35 -1.44
CA GLN A 507 6.65 -27.05 -1.61
C GLN A 507 5.66 -26.72 -0.47
N HIS A 508 5.98 -25.71 0.33
CA HIS A 508 5.13 -25.26 1.44
C HIS A 508 4.25 -24.05 1.10
N GLY A 509 4.65 -23.24 0.12
CA GLY A 509 3.90 -22.09 -0.34
C GLY A 509 2.62 -22.51 -1.06
N PHE A 510 1.51 -21.85 -0.74
CA PHE A 510 0.17 -22.11 -1.32
C PHE A 510 -0.36 -23.54 -1.19
N THR A 511 0.28 -24.40 -0.40
CA THR A 511 -0.13 -25.79 -0.16
C THR A 511 -0.97 -25.88 1.11
N SER A 512 -2.13 -26.55 1.02
CA SER A 512 -3.01 -26.75 2.18
C SER A 512 -2.31 -27.55 3.28
N GLY A 513 -2.43 -27.11 4.54
CA GLY A 513 -1.79 -27.76 5.69
C GLY A 513 -0.30 -27.44 5.86
N ARG A 514 0.28 -26.59 5.00
CA ARG A 514 1.67 -26.12 5.12
C ARG A 514 1.72 -24.61 5.34
N SER A 515 2.78 -24.15 6.00
CA SER A 515 2.98 -22.74 6.31
C SER A 515 4.46 -22.39 6.28
N CYS A 516 4.77 -21.10 6.37
CA CYS A 516 6.15 -20.63 6.55
C CYS A 516 6.79 -21.26 7.80
N GLN A 517 6.01 -21.42 8.89
CA GLN A 517 6.50 -22.07 10.10
C GLN A 517 6.83 -23.55 9.89
N THR A 518 6.01 -24.31 9.16
CA THR A 518 6.34 -25.73 8.91
C THR A 518 7.56 -25.87 8.01
N ASN A 519 7.81 -24.92 7.09
CA ASN A 519 9.01 -24.91 6.26
C ASN A 519 10.25 -24.61 7.11
N LEU A 520 10.17 -23.62 8.00
CA LEU A 520 11.24 -23.29 8.93
C LEU A 520 11.57 -24.43 9.88
N ILE A 521 10.57 -25.13 10.42
CA ILE A 521 10.80 -26.28 11.31
C ILE A 521 11.57 -27.40 10.59
N ASP A 522 11.14 -27.76 9.38
CA ASP A 522 11.80 -28.77 8.54
C ASP A 522 13.24 -28.36 8.16
N PHE A 523 13.45 -27.08 7.84
CA PHE A 523 14.78 -26.53 7.60
C PHE A 523 15.67 -26.58 8.84
N PHE A 524 15.20 -26.05 9.98
CA PHE A 524 15.99 -25.99 11.20
C PHE A 524 16.31 -27.37 11.75
N ASP A 525 15.35 -28.31 11.73
CA ASP A 525 15.59 -29.70 12.16
C ASP A 525 16.75 -30.34 11.40
N TRP A 526 16.82 -30.12 10.08
CA TRP A 526 17.92 -30.63 9.27
C TRP A 526 19.26 -29.94 9.58
N VAL A 527 19.26 -28.61 9.66
CA VAL A 527 20.47 -27.82 9.91
C VAL A 527 21.05 -28.08 11.30
N THR A 528 20.22 -28.08 12.35
CA THR A 528 20.69 -28.23 13.74
C THR A 528 21.26 -29.63 13.97
N LYS A 529 20.68 -30.69 13.40
CA LYS A 529 21.24 -32.05 13.46
C LYS A 529 22.69 -32.12 12.99
N ILE A 530 23.04 -31.38 11.95
CA ILE A 530 24.43 -31.35 11.44
C ILE A 530 25.32 -30.50 12.36
N ILE A 531 24.84 -29.33 12.77
CA ILE A 531 25.63 -28.42 13.63
C ILE A 531 25.90 -29.05 15.01
N ASP A 532 24.94 -29.75 15.59
CA ASP A 532 25.04 -30.39 16.91
C ASP A 532 26.09 -31.52 16.92
N THR A 533 26.34 -32.16 15.77
CA THR A 533 27.42 -33.13 15.59
C THR A 533 28.78 -32.47 15.26
N GLY A 534 28.84 -31.14 15.29
CA GLY A 534 30.04 -30.36 14.98
C GLY A 534 30.35 -30.21 13.49
N GLY A 535 29.39 -30.55 12.62
CA GLY A 535 29.50 -30.41 11.17
C GLY A 535 29.35 -28.96 10.67
N ALA A 536 29.40 -28.79 9.35
CA ALA A 536 29.24 -27.50 8.70
C ALA A 536 28.26 -27.57 7.52
N VAL A 537 27.49 -26.50 7.34
CA VAL A 537 26.42 -26.40 6.34
C VAL A 537 26.57 -25.10 5.57
N ASP A 538 26.42 -25.18 4.25
CA ASP A 538 26.23 -24.00 3.41
C ASP A 538 24.78 -23.96 2.91
N ILE A 539 24.19 -22.76 2.95
CA ILE A 539 22.80 -22.49 2.57
C ILE A 539 22.80 -21.42 1.49
N ALA A 540 22.31 -21.76 0.29
CA ALA A 540 22.05 -20.76 -0.73
C ALA A 540 20.57 -20.35 -0.72
N TYR A 541 20.35 -19.05 -0.53
CA TYR A 541 19.06 -18.39 -0.67
C TYR A 541 18.94 -17.88 -2.11
N LEU A 542 17.93 -18.36 -2.84
CA LEU A 542 17.74 -18.07 -4.26
C LEU A 542 16.43 -17.29 -4.46
N ASP A 543 16.53 -16.14 -5.15
CA ASP A 543 15.40 -15.26 -5.49
C ASP A 543 15.17 -15.31 -7.00
N PHE A 544 13.93 -15.50 -7.44
CA PHE A 544 13.58 -15.40 -8.86
C PHE A 544 13.29 -13.96 -9.27
N SER A 545 13.75 -13.56 -10.46
CA SER A 545 13.45 -12.24 -11.02
C SER A 545 11.99 -12.17 -11.46
N LYS A 546 11.13 -11.58 -10.62
CA LYS A 546 9.72 -11.30 -10.96
C LYS A 546 8.94 -12.57 -11.32
N ALA A 547 9.14 -13.64 -10.55
CA ALA A 547 8.71 -15.00 -10.87
C ALA A 547 7.28 -15.13 -11.44
N PHE A 548 6.30 -14.53 -10.77
CA PHE A 548 4.90 -14.58 -11.18
C PHE A 548 4.63 -13.88 -12.53
N ASP A 549 5.37 -12.83 -12.85
CA ASP A 549 5.17 -12.03 -14.06
C ASP A 549 5.87 -12.66 -15.28
N THR A 550 6.86 -13.53 -15.06
CA THR A 550 7.74 -14.05 -16.14
C THR A 550 7.48 -15.52 -16.52
N VAL A 551 6.52 -16.22 -15.91
CA VAL A 551 6.21 -17.63 -16.25
C VAL A 551 5.83 -17.75 -17.74
N PRO A 552 6.56 -18.53 -18.55
CA PRO A 552 6.23 -18.70 -19.96
C PRO A 552 4.98 -19.58 -20.15
N HIS A 553 4.00 -19.08 -20.89
CA HIS A 553 2.69 -19.73 -21.01
C HIS A 553 2.78 -21.08 -21.72
N ARG A 554 3.49 -21.20 -22.84
CA ARG A 554 3.54 -22.47 -23.59
C ARG A 554 4.18 -23.59 -22.76
N ARG A 555 5.24 -23.28 -22.01
CA ARG A 555 5.90 -24.24 -21.09
C ARG A 555 4.97 -24.65 -19.94
N LEU A 556 4.23 -23.70 -19.37
CA LEU A 556 3.22 -24.00 -18.36
C LEU A 556 2.12 -24.92 -18.92
N ILE A 557 1.61 -24.65 -20.12
CA ILE A 557 0.59 -25.50 -20.76
C ILE A 557 1.12 -26.91 -21.02
N ASN A 558 2.34 -27.06 -21.55
CA ASN A 558 2.95 -28.38 -21.75
C ASN A 558 3.04 -29.16 -20.44
N LYS A 559 3.36 -28.48 -19.33
CA LYS A 559 3.41 -29.09 -18.00
C LYS A 559 2.05 -29.48 -17.45
N LEU A 560 0.99 -28.73 -17.77
CA LEU A 560 -0.38 -29.15 -17.44
C LEU A 560 -0.79 -30.39 -18.22
N GLN A 561 -0.40 -30.49 -19.49
CA GLN A 561 -0.70 -31.65 -20.34
C GLN A 561 -0.03 -32.94 -19.86
N SER A 562 1.19 -32.86 -19.30
CA SER A 562 1.87 -34.05 -18.77
C SER A 562 1.27 -34.59 -17.48
N LEU A 563 0.39 -33.84 -16.80
CA LEU A 563 -0.22 -34.22 -15.52
C LEU A 563 -1.53 -35.01 -15.68
N SER A 564 -1.88 -35.42 -16.90
CA SER A 564 -3.13 -36.13 -17.20
C SER A 564 -4.39 -35.40 -16.69
N LEU A 565 -4.39 -34.07 -16.75
CA LEU A 565 -5.57 -33.26 -16.46
C LEU A 565 -6.59 -33.37 -17.61
N ASP A 566 -7.86 -33.14 -17.29
CA ASP A 566 -8.92 -33.00 -18.30
C ASP A 566 -8.50 -31.95 -19.36
N SER A 567 -8.57 -32.35 -20.64
CA SER A 567 -8.20 -31.52 -21.77
C SER A 567 -8.98 -30.21 -21.82
N ASN A 568 -10.24 -30.20 -21.37
CA ASN A 568 -11.09 -29.02 -21.33
C ASN A 568 -10.57 -28.02 -20.29
N ILE A 569 -10.09 -28.49 -19.13
CA ILE A 569 -9.47 -27.64 -18.11
C ILE A 569 -8.18 -27.02 -18.66
N VAL A 570 -7.35 -27.81 -19.35
CA VAL A 570 -6.09 -27.33 -19.93
C VAL A 570 -6.35 -26.31 -21.06
N GLU A 571 -7.31 -26.57 -21.94
CA GLU A 571 -7.72 -25.63 -22.99
C GLU A 571 -8.26 -24.34 -22.38
N TRP A 572 -9.14 -24.44 -21.37
CA TRP A 572 -9.68 -23.27 -20.69
C TRP A 572 -8.57 -22.43 -20.05
N ILE A 573 -7.58 -23.04 -19.40
CA ILE A 573 -6.42 -22.32 -18.84
C ILE A 573 -5.59 -21.66 -19.94
N ARG A 574 -5.38 -22.34 -21.07
CA ARG A 574 -4.70 -21.76 -22.24
C ARG A 574 -5.43 -20.50 -22.71
N GLN A 575 -6.74 -20.58 -22.94
CA GLN A 575 -7.56 -19.44 -23.36
C GLN A 575 -7.65 -18.33 -22.30
N TRP A 576 -7.60 -18.70 -21.01
CA TRP A 576 -7.59 -17.74 -19.90
C TRP A 576 -6.26 -16.97 -19.79
N LEU A 577 -5.14 -17.57 -20.18
CA LEU A 577 -3.81 -16.94 -20.23
C LEU A 577 -3.60 -16.08 -21.49
N SER A 578 -4.25 -16.44 -22.60
CA SER A 578 -4.18 -15.73 -23.89
C SER A 578 -4.94 -14.40 -23.90
N ASP A 579 -4.46 -13.47 -24.74
CA ASP A 579 -5.10 -12.18 -25.05
C ASP A 579 -5.51 -11.34 -23.83
N ARG A 580 -4.76 -11.50 -22.74
CA ARG A 580 -5.01 -10.78 -21.50
C ARG A 580 -4.55 -9.33 -21.62
N GLN A 581 -5.34 -8.44 -21.02
CA GLN A 581 -5.02 -7.02 -20.96
C GLN A 581 -5.09 -6.50 -19.53
N GLN A 582 -4.25 -5.51 -19.25
CA GLN A 582 -4.24 -4.80 -17.99
C GLN A 582 -4.20 -3.29 -18.18
N ARG A 583 -4.78 -2.59 -17.21
CA ARG A 583 -4.61 -1.14 -17.03
C ARG A 583 -4.36 -0.82 -15.57
N VAL A 584 -3.46 0.12 -15.31
CA VAL A 584 -3.15 0.59 -13.97
C VAL A 584 -4.14 1.66 -13.52
N VAL A 585 -4.52 1.62 -12.25
CA VAL A 585 -5.40 2.62 -11.64
C VAL A 585 -4.64 3.40 -10.58
N VAL A 586 -4.48 4.71 -10.79
CA VAL A 586 -3.88 5.65 -9.84
C VAL A 586 -4.92 6.71 -9.51
N ASN A 587 -5.24 6.89 -8.22
CA ASN A 587 -6.19 7.90 -7.74
C ASN A 587 -7.58 7.90 -8.43
N GLY A 588 -7.99 6.77 -9.03
CA GLY A 588 -9.25 6.62 -9.76
C GLY A 588 -9.14 6.92 -11.26
N VAL A 589 -7.97 7.32 -11.75
CA VAL A 589 -7.65 7.51 -13.17
C VAL A 589 -7.03 6.24 -13.73
N TYR A 590 -7.44 5.88 -14.95
CA TYR A 590 -7.01 4.67 -15.65
C TYR A 590 -5.88 4.96 -16.65
N SER A 591 -4.89 4.08 -16.70
CA SER A 591 -3.92 4.05 -17.79
C SER A 591 -4.55 3.58 -19.12
N ALA A 592 -3.81 3.69 -20.22
CA ALA A 592 -4.07 2.92 -21.42
C ALA A 592 -3.99 1.42 -21.14
N GLN A 593 -4.61 0.60 -21.98
CA GLN A 593 -4.50 -0.86 -21.91
C GLN A 593 -3.08 -1.30 -22.31
N GLY A 594 -2.60 -2.37 -21.69
CA GLY A 594 -1.35 -3.04 -22.04
C GLY A 594 -1.57 -4.54 -22.09
N LEU A 595 -0.88 -5.22 -23.02
CA LEU A 595 -0.95 -6.66 -23.18
C LEU A 595 -0.17 -7.37 -22.07
N VAL A 596 -0.69 -8.51 -21.62
CA VAL A 596 -0.01 -9.42 -20.69
C VAL A 596 0.47 -10.63 -21.50
N THR A 597 1.77 -10.66 -21.80
CA THR A 597 2.37 -11.65 -22.70
C THR A 597 2.98 -12.85 -21.97
N SER A 598 3.19 -12.75 -20.66
CA SER A 598 3.70 -13.85 -19.84
C SER A 598 3.18 -13.76 -18.41
N GLY A 599 3.48 -14.79 -17.62
CA GLY A 599 3.21 -14.83 -16.20
C GLY A 599 1.82 -15.34 -15.85
N VAL A 600 1.63 -15.57 -14.56
CA VAL A 600 0.35 -15.88 -13.96
C VAL A 600 -0.16 -14.65 -13.19
N PRO A 601 -1.40 -14.16 -13.43
CA PRO A 601 -1.85 -12.89 -12.89
C PRO A 601 -1.77 -12.80 -11.36
N GLN A 602 -1.02 -11.84 -10.82
CA GLN A 602 -0.92 -11.58 -9.38
C GLN A 602 -2.27 -11.12 -8.81
N GLY A 603 -2.97 -11.98 -8.08
CA GLY A 603 -4.31 -11.71 -7.53
C GLY A 603 -5.43 -12.57 -8.12
N SER A 604 -5.12 -13.41 -9.11
CA SER A 604 -5.96 -14.53 -9.56
C SER A 604 -6.04 -15.63 -8.50
N VAL A 605 -7.03 -16.53 -8.65
CA VAL A 605 -7.18 -17.71 -7.79
C VAL A 605 -6.34 -18.88 -8.31
N LEU A 606 -6.24 -19.04 -9.63
CA LEU A 606 -5.45 -20.08 -10.26
C LEU A 606 -3.94 -19.79 -10.27
N GLY A 607 -3.52 -18.52 -10.31
CA GLY A 607 -2.11 -18.16 -10.46
C GLY A 607 -1.15 -18.86 -9.48
N PRO A 608 -1.43 -18.91 -8.17
CA PRO A 608 -0.55 -19.60 -7.22
C PRO A 608 -0.43 -21.10 -7.43
N ILE A 609 -1.52 -21.80 -7.80
CA ILE A 609 -1.46 -23.25 -8.04
C ILE A 609 -0.75 -23.55 -9.36
N LEU A 610 -0.97 -22.73 -10.39
CA LEU A 610 -0.26 -22.84 -11.67
C LEU A 610 1.24 -22.58 -11.50
N PHE A 611 1.62 -21.62 -10.65
CA PHE A 611 3.03 -21.40 -10.31
C PHE A 611 3.65 -22.61 -9.60
N ASN A 612 2.97 -23.18 -8.60
CA ASN A 612 3.44 -24.38 -7.91
C ASN A 612 3.58 -25.57 -8.85
N ILE A 613 2.65 -25.74 -9.78
CA ILE A 613 2.75 -26.76 -10.83
C ILE A 613 3.99 -26.49 -11.67
N PHE A 614 4.20 -25.25 -12.14
CA PHE A 614 5.33 -24.89 -12.98
C PHE A 614 6.68 -25.27 -12.38
N ILE A 615 6.87 -25.01 -11.08
CA ILE A 615 8.14 -25.28 -10.37
C ILE A 615 8.24 -26.68 -9.75
N SER A 616 7.28 -27.58 -9.99
CA SER A 616 7.18 -28.86 -9.25
C SER A 616 8.38 -29.79 -9.41
N ASP A 617 9.14 -29.66 -10.49
CA ASP A 617 10.32 -30.45 -10.82
C ASP A 617 11.65 -29.73 -10.51
N ILE A 618 11.62 -28.53 -9.91
CA ILE A 618 12.83 -27.75 -9.62
C ILE A 618 13.81 -28.50 -8.72
N ALA A 619 13.28 -29.35 -7.83
CA ALA A 619 14.06 -30.11 -6.87
C ALA A 619 14.43 -31.52 -7.37
N GLU A 620 14.10 -31.85 -8.62
CA GLU A 620 14.42 -33.14 -9.22
C GLU A 620 15.94 -33.28 -9.47
N GLY A 621 16.52 -34.39 -9.04
CA GLY A 621 17.95 -34.65 -9.18
C GLY A 621 18.85 -33.80 -8.26
N ILE A 622 18.32 -32.96 -7.37
CA ILE A 622 19.11 -32.23 -6.36
C ILE A 622 19.39 -33.15 -5.17
N ASN A 623 20.67 -33.23 -4.78
CA ASN A 623 21.09 -34.10 -3.67
C ASN A 623 20.99 -33.41 -2.31
N GLY A 624 21.22 -32.10 -2.25
CA GLY A 624 21.06 -31.29 -1.04
C GLY A 624 19.62 -31.20 -0.54
N LYS A 625 19.45 -30.71 0.69
CA LYS A 625 18.14 -30.39 1.27
C LYS A 625 17.57 -29.16 0.58
N VAL A 626 16.41 -29.30 -0.05
CA VAL A 626 15.69 -28.20 -0.70
C VAL A 626 14.47 -27.83 0.14
N CYS A 627 14.29 -26.54 0.39
CA CYS A 627 13.13 -25.98 1.05
C CYS A 627 12.49 -24.94 0.11
N LEU A 628 11.22 -25.15 -0.25
CA LEU A 628 10.50 -24.28 -1.18
C LEU A 628 9.31 -23.62 -0.49
N PHE A 629 9.17 -22.31 -0.69
CA PHE A 629 7.99 -21.55 -0.30
C PHE A 629 7.60 -20.56 -1.40
N ALA A 630 6.65 -20.96 -2.26
CA ALA A 630 6.32 -20.22 -3.47
C ALA A 630 7.58 -20.03 -4.34
N ASP A 631 7.96 -18.80 -4.66
CA ASP A 631 9.17 -18.45 -5.40
C ASP A 631 10.44 -18.53 -4.55
N ASP A 632 10.34 -18.44 -3.22
CA ASP A 632 11.51 -18.51 -2.34
C ASP A 632 12.08 -19.93 -2.30
N THR A 633 13.34 -20.08 -2.73
CA THR A 633 14.02 -21.37 -2.83
C THR A 633 15.28 -21.37 -1.99
N LYS A 634 15.45 -22.39 -1.15
CA LYS A 634 16.68 -22.65 -0.40
C LYS A 634 17.25 -23.99 -0.74
N ILE A 635 18.56 -24.04 -0.88
CA ILE A 635 19.31 -25.29 -0.99
C ILE A 635 20.39 -25.33 0.08
N CYS A 636 20.47 -26.45 0.80
CA CYS A 636 21.37 -26.65 1.91
C CYS A 636 22.19 -27.92 1.66
N ASN A 637 23.51 -27.82 1.85
CA ASN A 637 24.42 -28.95 1.73
C ASN A 637 25.37 -29.00 2.92
N ARG A 638 25.73 -30.22 3.36
CA ARG A 638 26.78 -30.44 4.35
C ARG A 638 28.14 -30.32 3.65
N VAL A 639 29.02 -29.46 4.17
CA VAL A 639 30.25 -29.06 3.46
C VAL A 639 31.54 -29.40 4.20
N ASP A 640 31.46 -29.89 5.43
CA ASP A 640 32.63 -30.43 6.17
C ASP A 640 33.09 -31.81 5.68
N VAL A 641 32.34 -32.43 4.77
CA VAL A 641 32.63 -33.77 4.24
C VAL A 641 33.30 -33.72 2.87
N PRO A 642 34.16 -34.71 2.52
CA PRO A 642 34.72 -34.82 1.18
C PRO A 642 33.63 -34.78 0.10
N GLY A 643 33.78 -33.88 -0.87
CA GLY A 643 32.82 -33.69 -1.96
C GLY A 643 31.60 -32.83 -1.62
N GLY A 644 31.40 -32.38 -0.37
CA GLY A 644 30.24 -31.56 0.01
C GLY A 644 30.16 -30.22 -0.74
N ILE A 645 31.28 -29.51 -0.89
CA ILE A 645 31.38 -28.27 -1.69
C ILE A 645 31.09 -28.56 -3.18
N SER A 646 31.65 -29.66 -3.70
CA SER A 646 31.43 -30.08 -5.09
C SER A 646 29.97 -30.45 -5.34
N GLN A 647 29.30 -31.07 -4.37
CA GLN A 647 27.88 -31.37 -4.42
C GLN A 647 27.03 -30.09 -4.44
N MET A 648 27.32 -29.13 -3.56
CA MET A 648 26.65 -27.82 -3.56
C MET A 648 26.81 -27.11 -4.91
N THR A 649 28.03 -27.11 -5.46
CA THR A 649 28.33 -26.52 -6.78
C THR A 649 27.55 -27.23 -7.90
N ASN A 650 27.49 -28.57 -7.88
CA ASN A 650 26.75 -29.36 -8.85
C ASN A 650 25.24 -29.09 -8.76
N ASP A 651 24.69 -29.03 -7.56
CA ASP A 651 23.26 -28.77 -7.37
C ASP A 651 22.87 -27.34 -7.81
N LEU A 652 23.71 -26.33 -7.53
CA LEU A 652 23.54 -24.98 -8.09
C LEU A 652 23.63 -24.99 -9.62
N GLY A 653 24.53 -25.79 -10.19
CA GLY A 653 24.63 -26.01 -11.64
C GLY A 653 23.37 -26.65 -12.26
N LYS A 654 22.73 -27.59 -11.55
CA LYS A 654 21.44 -28.17 -11.97
C LYS A 654 20.32 -27.13 -11.94
N LEU A 655 20.25 -26.32 -10.87
CA LEU A 655 19.27 -25.23 -10.76
C LEU A 655 19.45 -24.18 -11.86
N LYS A 656 20.70 -23.83 -12.20
CA LYS A 656 21.02 -22.96 -13.33
C LYS A 656 20.46 -23.53 -14.64
N LYS A 657 20.77 -24.79 -14.95
CA LYS A 657 20.27 -25.46 -16.16
C LYS A 657 18.74 -25.55 -16.19
N TRP A 658 18.12 -25.84 -15.05
CA TRP A 658 16.66 -25.85 -14.92
C TRP A 658 16.08 -24.46 -15.21
N SER A 659 16.66 -23.41 -14.65
CA SER A 659 16.25 -22.01 -14.85
C SER A 659 16.36 -21.58 -16.32
N GLU A 660 17.44 -21.94 -17.01
CA GLU A 660 17.64 -21.71 -18.44
C GLU A 660 16.62 -22.49 -19.29
N LEU A 661 16.43 -23.77 -18.98
CA LEU A 661 15.51 -24.65 -19.69
C LEU A 661 14.08 -24.15 -19.54
N TRP A 662 13.62 -23.81 -18.33
CA TRP A 662 12.26 -23.36 -18.06
C TRP A 662 12.05 -21.86 -18.32
N GLN A 663 13.11 -21.12 -18.67
CA GLN A 663 13.11 -19.67 -18.90
C GLN A 663 12.56 -18.87 -17.70
N LEU A 664 12.92 -19.31 -16.48
CA LEU A 664 12.58 -18.62 -15.24
C LEU A 664 13.87 -18.19 -14.52
N SER A 665 14.33 -16.96 -14.78
CA SER A 665 15.66 -16.49 -14.38
C SER A 665 15.78 -16.11 -12.90
N PHE A 666 16.91 -16.46 -12.27
CA PHE A 666 17.26 -15.98 -10.94
C PHE A 666 17.64 -14.49 -10.93
N ASN A 667 17.39 -13.83 -9.81
CA ASN A 667 17.90 -12.50 -9.47
C ASN A 667 19.20 -12.66 -8.71
N VAL A 668 20.31 -12.83 -9.43
CA VAL A 668 21.58 -13.25 -8.82
C VAL A 668 22.09 -12.25 -7.79
N ASP A 669 21.84 -10.95 -7.97
CA ASP A 669 22.22 -9.89 -7.01
C ASP A 669 21.57 -10.05 -5.63
N LYS A 670 20.39 -10.66 -5.60
CA LYS A 670 19.67 -10.96 -4.35
C LYS A 670 19.90 -12.38 -3.86
N CYS A 671 20.51 -13.25 -4.66
CA CYS A 671 20.88 -14.57 -4.19
C CYS A 671 22.05 -14.43 -3.21
N LYS A 672 22.00 -15.17 -2.11
CA LYS A 672 23.00 -15.09 -1.02
C LYS A 672 23.44 -16.48 -0.61
N ILE A 673 24.66 -16.56 -0.08
CA ILE A 673 25.18 -17.76 0.58
C ILE A 673 25.40 -17.48 2.07
N MET A 674 24.96 -18.40 2.92
CA MET A 674 25.18 -18.36 4.35
C MET A 674 25.97 -19.61 4.77
N HIS A 675 26.99 -19.40 5.60
CA HIS A 675 27.88 -20.45 6.08
C HIS A 675 27.64 -20.69 7.57
N LEU A 676 27.29 -21.92 7.94
CA LEU A 676 27.05 -22.34 9.32
C LEU A 676 28.00 -23.48 9.75
N GLY A 677 28.27 -23.55 11.05
CA GLY A 677 29.13 -24.57 11.67
C GLY A 677 30.58 -24.14 11.85
N ARG A 678 31.23 -24.64 12.91
CA ARG A 678 32.58 -24.20 13.32
C ARG A 678 33.68 -24.65 12.35
N LYS A 679 33.48 -25.75 11.64
CA LYS A 679 34.43 -26.33 10.67
C LYS A 679 34.15 -25.92 9.23
N ASN A 680 33.40 -24.83 9.02
CA ASN A 680 32.95 -24.45 7.68
C ASN A 680 34.13 -23.90 6.84
N PRO A 681 34.39 -24.44 5.65
CA PRO A 681 35.47 -23.98 4.76
C PRO A 681 35.20 -22.62 4.11
N ARG A 682 33.98 -22.09 4.22
CA ARG A 682 33.50 -20.82 3.64
C ARG A 682 33.80 -20.73 2.14
N ALA A 683 33.40 -21.77 1.42
CA ALA A 683 33.62 -21.86 -0.02
C ALA A 683 32.83 -20.79 -0.77
N GLU A 684 33.42 -20.27 -1.84
CA GLU A 684 32.72 -19.37 -2.76
C GLU A 684 31.94 -20.16 -3.81
N TYR A 685 30.70 -19.75 -4.06
CA TYR A 685 29.84 -20.38 -5.06
C TYR A 685 29.44 -19.37 -6.13
N ARG A 686 29.23 -19.88 -7.36
CA ARG A 686 28.83 -19.07 -8.51
C ARG A 686 27.53 -19.58 -9.11
N ILE A 687 26.69 -18.66 -9.55
CA ILE A 687 25.53 -18.93 -10.40
C ILE A 687 25.68 -18.04 -11.64
N PHE A 688 25.61 -18.65 -12.83
CA PHE A 688 26.08 -18.01 -14.08
C PHE A 688 27.53 -17.54 -13.93
N ASP A 689 27.81 -16.26 -14.18
CA ASP A 689 29.14 -15.66 -14.10
C ASP A 689 29.35 -14.83 -12.81
N THR A 690 28.36 -14.85 -11.91
CA THR A 690 28.35 -14.01 -10.70
C THR A 690 28.60 -14.85 -9.45
N VAL A 691 29.48 -14.34 -8.58
CA VAL A 691 29.74 -14.93 -7.25
C VAL A 691 28.60 -14.56 -6.31
N LEU A 692 28.06 -15.56 -5.59
CA LEU A 692 27.03 -15.34 -4.59
C LEU A 692 27.60 -14.57 -3.41
N THR A 693 26.93 -13.49 -2.99
CA THR A 693 27.39 -12.70 -1.85
C THR A 693 27.21 -13.49 -0.56
N SER A 694 28.26 -13.61 0.24
CA SER A 694 28.18 -14.20 1.57
C SER A 694 27.42 -13.28 2.54
N THR A 695 26.60 -13.86 3.40
CA THR A 695 25.84 -13.13 4.43
C THR A 695 25.86 -13.85 5.77
N SER A 696 25.85 -13.08 6.86
CA SER A 696 25.69 -13.58 8.23
C SER A 696 24.23 -13.55 8.71
N GLU A 697 23.36 -12.82 8.00
CA GLU A 697 21.94 -12.71 8.30
C GLU A 697 21.13 -12.67 7.00
N GLU A 698 20.03 -13.40 6.94
CA GLU A 698 19.11 -13.34 5.81
C GLU A 698 17.68 -13.40 6.32
N ARG A 699 16.80 -12.61 5.71
CA ARG A 699 15.41 -12.54 6.13
C ARG A 699 14.58 -13.50 5.28
N ASP A 700 14.20 -14.60 5.91
CA ASP A 700 13.24 -15.56 5.39
C ASP A 700 11.78 -15.08 5.52
#